data_AF-A0A2E5BW99-F1
#
_entry.id   AF-A0A2E5BW99-F1
#
_cell.length_a   1.000
_cell.length_b   1.000
_cell.length_c   1.000
_cell.angle_alpha   90.00
_cell.angle_beta   90.00
_cell.angle_gamma   90.00
#
_symmetry.space_group_name_H-M   'P 1'
#
loop_
_entity.id
_entity.type
_entity.pdbx_description
1 polymer ?
#
loop_
_entity_poly.entity_id
_entity_poly.type
_entity_poly.pdbx_seq_one_letter_code
_entity_poly.pdbx_strand_id
1 'polypeptide(L)'
;MVRTTMTPRARPAPYGSLITAVLGPTNTGKTHLAVERMLAHKTGMIGQPLRLLARETFERIKKRVNPSEVALLPGEEKILPRQARYFVCTVESMPWDQSVDFMAIDEIQLAADRERGHVFTDRLLRARGQEETMFLGSETARPLINKLLPDVTIISRPRLSELSYAGQKKITKLPRRTAIVDFSADRVYAIAELIRRQRGGAAVVMGALSPRTRNAQVALYQNGDVDYLVATDAIGMGLNMDVDHVAFANTSKFDGARHRTLTPPELAQIAGRAGRHMNDGTFGTTGDAPALDPETIERIEDHRFETDKLFQWRNSDLDFSTLQALIRSLEHSPGRDGLTRAQTGVDQEALARLARDPDIIHLAAGPASIALLWDVVQVPDFRKTMTGEHVEILNRIYQSLMSDEGRIAESWIATQVDRLNLIEGDIDTLSNRIAHMRTWTYVANRAGWLDDAAHWQERTRAVEDRLSDALHERLTQRFVDRRTSILMKRLREREDLMASINEEGDVLVEGEFVGKLQGFVFVTDPRAEGIQEKALRAASDKALAAEIVSRATRFATTPASEIHLTEHGRFIWKGHAVGRLMAGDSPLAPRVEVLASEQLNGPDREKVQERLTAWFRVHLATTLEPLMTLSSTDEVTGLAKGVAFQLVEHLGGLNRELIGNDIRALDQEGRGQLRKKGVRFGAHSIFMPALLKPAPARLILVLWALKHGAEKGEDDPFETLPQPPAPGLTSFTAVPDAPTGFYEAIGFRVCGPRAVRRDMLERLADLIRPIISDRRYKGGFVIDPDMMSLMGCSAEEMGAILSGLGYRKGTETFSAEEVANAARIAEAAKAPKSIAPTKPHAPAASPQPPEATTEAATADTPDTTDTGTAETAIAEVEVTAAEPAKVEPAQVDAPVTTPADTAPATETDTTEPQTEAEASAPTELEVWRPQRRHQGAHTARGRDNQKEGQRGNRGKHDAPRGKPAHKSAKGKRHNNDRNTPKPRTERKDKPIDPDSPFAALMALKTQPPGK
;
A
#
# COMPACT_ATOMS: atom_id res chain seq x y z
N MET A 1 -56.44 -6.71 -61.37
CA MET A 1 -56.95 -5.63 -60.50
C MET A 1 -55.90 -4.53 -60.43
N VAL A 2 -56.30 -3.26 -60.28
CA VAL A 2 -55.36 -2.14 -60.13
C VAL A 2 -54.71 -2.20 -58.74
N ARG A 3 -53.38 -2.09 -58.65
CA ARG A 3 -52.65 -1.92 -57.37
C ARG A 3 -52.89 -0.49 -56.87
N THR A 4 -53.96 -0.29 -56.12
CA THR A 4 -54.40 1.04 -55.65
C THR A 4 -53.58 1.54 -54.45
N THR A 5 -53.13 2.80 -54.52
CA THR A 5 -52.39 3.55 -53.48
C THR A 5 -51.10 2.91 -52.95
N MET A 6 -49.95 3.35 -53.49
CA MET A 6 -48.61 3.06 -52.95
C MET A 6 -48.22 3.94 -51.73
N THR A 7 -49.15 4.76 -51.23
CA THR A 7 -48.98 5.60 -50.04
C THR A 7 -49.20 4.75 -48.78
N PRO A 8 -48.27 4.70 -47.81
CA PRO A 8 -48.36 3.81 -46.66
C PRO A 8 -49.47 4.23 -45.70
N ARG A 9 -50.58 3.49 -45.77
CA ARG A 9 -51.74 3.64 -44.87
C ARG A 9 -51.58 2.70 -43.68
N ALA A 10 -52.14 3.12 -42.54
CA ALA A 10 -52.27 2.22 -41.40
C ALA A 10 -53.36 1.20 -41.67
N ARG A 11 -53.16 -0.05 -41.24
CA ARG A 11 -54.21 -1.06 -41.16
C ARG A 11 -55.22 -0.61 -40.08
N PRO A 12 -56.54 -0.61 -40.35
CA PRO A 12 -57.52 -0.31 -39.32
C PRO A 12 -57.47 -1.36 -38.20
N ALA A 13 -58.04 -1.03 -37.04
CA ALA A 13 -58.30 -2.02 -36.01
C ALA A 13 -59.30 -3.08 -36.52
N PRO A 14 -59.21 -4.35 -36.08
CA PRO A 14 -60.32 -5.28 -36.17
C PRO A 14 -61.58 -4.71 -35.48
N TYR A 15 -62.77 -5.15 -35.92
CA TYR A 15 -64.02 -4.59 -35.40
C TYR A 15 -64.18 -4.87 -33.90
N GLY A 16 -64.29 -3.80 -33.10
CA GLY A 16 -64.32 -3.88 -31.63
C GLY A 16 -62.95 -3.89 -30.94
N SER A 17 -61.84 -3.92 -31.68
CA SER A 17 -60.49 -3.89 -31.11
C SER A 17 -60.03 -2.48 -30.73
N LEU A 18 -59.31 -2.38 -29.61
CA LEU A 18 -58.73 -1.13 -29.11
C LEU A 18 -57.28 -0.96 -29.57
N ILE A 19 -56.94 0.20 -30.12
CA ILE A 19 -55.54 0.62 -30.33
C ILE A 19 -55.19 1.66 -29.27
N THR A 20 -54.23 1.34 -28.40
CA THR A 20 -53.76 2.18 -27.31
C THR A 20 -52.29 2.55 -27.50
N ALA A 21 -51.92 3.81 -27.22
CA ALA A 21 -50.53 4.22 -27.07
C ALA A 21 -50.28 4.65 -25.61
N VAL A 22 -49.51 3.86 -24.86
CA VAL A 22 -49.09 4.18 -23.50
C VAL A 22 -47.75 4.90 -23.56
N LEU A 23 -47.74 6.20 -23.28
CA LEU A 23 -46.58 7.08 -23.46
C LEU A 23 -46.05 7.62 -22.12
N GLY A 24 -44.81 8.07 -22.10
CA GLY A 24 -44.16 8.67 -20.94
C GLY A 24 -42.66 8.32 -20.84
N PRO A 25 -41.93 8.85 -19.83
CA PRO A 25 -40.49 8.64 -19.68
C PRO A 25 -40.08 7.21 -19.28
N THR A 26 -38.79 7.00 -18.96
CA THR A 26 -38.27 5.80 -18.30
C THR A 26 -38.78 5.71 -16.85
N ASN A 27 -38.66 4.53 -16.21
CA ASN A 27 -39.20 4.23 -14.87
C ASN A 27 -40.71 4.57 -14.69
N THR A 28 -41.55 4.12 -15.63
CA THR A 28 -43.01 4.41 -15.72
C THR A 28 -43.92 3.18 -15.67
N GLY A 29 -43.36 1.97 -15.60
CA GLY A 29 -44.12 0.70 -15.54
C GLY A 29 -44.82 0.26 -16.84
N LYS A 30 -44.63 0.95 -17.97
CA LYS A 30 -45.30 0.66 -19.26
C LYS A 30 -45.25 -0.81 -19.69
N THR A 31 -44.06 -1.39 -19.77
CA THR A 31 -43.86 -2.80 -20.16
C THR A 31 -44.49 -3.78 -19.17
N HIS A 32 -44.58 -3.42 -17.88
CA HIS A 32 -45.26 -4.24 -16.88
C HIS A 32 -46.78 -4.25 -17.13
N LEU A 33 -47.39 -3.09 -17.43
CA LEU A 33 -48.80 -3.01 -17.82
C LEU A 33 -49.10 -3.85 -19.06
N ALA A 34 -48.25 -3.79 -20.09
CA ALA A 34 -48.44 -4.59 -21.30
C ALA A 34 -48.33 -6.10 -21.04
N VAL A 35 -47.42 -6.55 -20.16
CA VAL A 35 -47.34 -7.96 -19.78
C VAL A 35 -48.56 -8.41 -18.97
N GLU A 36 -49.09 -7.59 -18.05
CA GLU A 36 -50.36 -7.91 -17.37
C GLU A 36 -51.52 -8.03 -18.36
N ARG A 37 -51.64 -7.08 -19.30
CA ARG A 37 -52.69 -7.09 -20.32
C ARG A 37 -52.55 -8.31 -21.24
N MET A 38 -51.34 -8.62 -21.70
CA MET A 38 -51.09 -9.80 -22.54
C MET A 38 -51.51 -11.11 -21.85
N LEU A 39 -51.19 -11.27 -20.56
CA LEU A 39 -51.53 -12.47 -19.78
C LEU A 39 -53.02 -12.55 -19.40
N ALA A 40 -53.80 -11.48 -19.59
CA ALA A 40 -55.25 -11.50 -19.48
C ALA A 40 -55.97 -11.95 -20.77
N HIS A 41 -55.24 -12.11 -21.89
CA HIS A 41 -55.77 -12.56 -23.18
C HIS A 41 -55.35 -14.03 -23.47
N LYS A 42 -56.09 -14.72 -24.34
CA LYS A 42 -55.88 -16.16 -24.63
C LYS A 42 -54.60 -16.43 -25.44
N THR A 43 -54.21 -15.47 -26.28
CA THR A 43 -52.97 -15.45 -27.07
C THR A 43 -52.41 -14.03 -27.11
N GLY A 44 -51.09 -13.91 -27.24
CA GLY A 44 -50.45 -12.59 -27.25
C GLY A 44 -49.06 -12.57 -27.87
N MET A 45 -48.66 -11.39 -28.37
CA MET A 45 -47.31 -11.13 -28.88
C MET A 45 -46.79 -9.80 -28.35
N ILE A 46 -45.51 -9.76 -27.96
CA ILE A 46 -44.81 -8.53 -27.59
C ILE A 46 -43.47 -8.41 -28.33
N GLY A 47 -43.33 -7.34 -29.11
CA GLY A 47 -42.10 -6.94 -29.77
C GLY A 47 -41.27 -6.02 -28.88
N GLN A 48 -40.05 -6.46 -28.57
CA GLN A 48 -39.07 -5.72 -27.76
C GLN A 48 -37.92 -5.20 -28.64
N PRO A 49 -37.37 -4.01 -28.39
CA PRO A 49 -36.39 -3.37 -29.28
C PRO A 49 -34.98 -4.00 -29.18
N LEU A 50 -34.74 -4.83 -28.17
CA LEU A 50 -33.46 -5.48 -27.91
C LEU A 50 -33.65 -6.92 -27.43
N ARG A 51 -32.74 -7.80 -27.83
CA ARG A 51 -32.72 -9.23 -27.47
C ARG A 51 -32.71 -9.46 -25.94
N LEU A 52 -32.04 -8.57 -25.21
CA LEU A 52 -31.99 -8.60 -23.74
C LEU A 52 -33.36 -8.34 -23.10
N LEU A 53 -34.13 -7.37 -23.60
CA LEU A 53 -35.50 -7.11 -23.15
C LEU A 53 -36.46 -8.23 -23.54
N ALA A 54 -36.28 -8.84 -24.72
CA ALA A 54 -37.03 -10.02 -25.11
C ALA A 54 -36.77 -11.19 -24.13
N ARG A 55 -35.50 -11.49 -23.80
CA ARG A 55 -35.15 -12.51 -22.78
C ARG A 55 -35.70 -12.17 -21.40
N GLU A 56 -35.58 -10.92 -20.93
CA GLU A 56 -36.09 -10.51 -19.62
C GLU A 56 -37.62 -10.65 -19.53
N THR A 57 -38.32 -10.21 -20.57
CA THR A 57 -39.79 -10.32 -20.69
C THR A 57 -40.23 -11.78 -20.74
N PHE A 58 -39.51 -12.62 -21.50
CA PHE A 58 -39.72 -14.07 -21.57
C PHE A 58 -39.55 -14.76 -20.21
N GLU A 59 -38.43 -14.54 -19.51
CA GLU A 59 -38.21 -15.13 -18.18
C GLU A 59 -39.20 -14.60 -17.12
N ARG A 60 -39.74 -13.38 -17.30
CA ARG A 60 -40.81 -12.84 -16.45
C ARG A 60 -42.15 -13.53 -16.70
N ILE A 61 -42.48 -13.82 -17.96
CA ILE A 61 -43.71 -14.55 -18.35
C ILE A 61 -43.63 -16.03 -17.99
N LYS A 62 -42.50 -16.68 -18.26
CA LYS A 62 -42.20 -18.09 -17.96
C LYS A 62 -42.25 -18.45 -16.46
N LYS A 63 -42.23 -17.45 -15.57
CA LYS A 63 -42.48 -17.59 -14.13
C LYS A 63 -43.96 -17.54 -13.74
N ARG A 64 -44.87 -17.25 -14.68
CA ARG A 64 -46.32 -17.05 -14.48
C ARG A 64 -47.20 -17.94 -15.35
N VAL A 65 -46.67 -18.49 -16.44
CA VAL A 65 -47.34 -19.47 -17.31
C VAL A 65 -46.49 -20.72 -17.44
N ASN A 66 -47.06 -21.82 -17.95
CA ASN A 66 -46.29 -23.02 -18.25
C ASN A 66 -45.18 -22.70 -19.28
N PRO A 67 -43.92 -23.15 -19.10
CA PRO A 67 -42.87 -23.00 -20.10
C PRO A 67 -43.21 -23.53 -21.51
N SER A 68 -44.21 -24.41 -21.68
CA SER A 68 -44.70 -24.82 -23.00
C SER A 68 -45.62 -23.81 -23.69
N GLU A 69 -46.14 -22.80 -22.98
CA GLU A 69 -47.07 -21.79 -23.51
C GLU A 69 -46.38 -20.52 -24.02
N VAL A 70 -45.08 -20.34 -23.78
CA VAL A 70 -44.33 -19.13 -24.12
C VAL A 70 -43.17 -19.41 -25.08
N ALA A 71 -43.04 -18.60 -26.13
CA ALA A 71 -41.96 -18.63 -27.10
C ALA A 71 -41.03 -17.41 -26.98
N LEU A 72 -39.75 -17.61 -27.30
CA LEU A 72 -38.73 -16.58 -27.40
C LEU A 72 -38.17 -16.56 -28.83
N LEU A 73 -38.36 -15.44 -29.54
CA LEU A 73 -37.99 -15.26 -30.95
C LEU A 73 -37.12 -14.00 -31.22
N PRO A 74 -35.93 -13.84 -30.59
CA PRO A 74 -34.86 -12.99 -31.10
C PRO A 74 -34.12 -13.67 -32.27
N GLY A 75 -33.69 -12.93 -33.29
CA GLY A 75 -33.15 -13.48 -34.55
C GLY A 75 -31.86 -14.32 -34.53
N GLU A 76 -31.37 -14.78 -33.38
CA GLU A 76 -30.20 -15.68 -33.21
C GLU A 76 -30.50 -16.88 -32.28
N GLU A 77 -31.62 -16.87 -31.56
CA GLU A 77 -32.01 -17.91 -30.61
C GLU A 77 -33.51 -18.13 -30.70
N LYS A 78 -33.93 -19.36 -31.00
CA LYS A 78 -35.33 -19.70 -31.21
C LYS A 78 -35.81 -20.74 -30.19
N ILE A 79 -36.60 -20.32 -29.22
CA ILE A 79 -37.35 -21.22 -28.33
C ILE A 79 -38.82 -21.18 -28.77
N LEU A 80 -39.28 -22.24 -29.45
CA LEU A 80 -40.63 -22.33 -29.98
C LEU A 80 -41.30 -23.65 -29.58
N PRO A 81 -41.91 -23.74 -28.38
CA PRO A 81 -42.68 -24.90 -27.96
C PRO A 81 -43.91 -25.14 -28.84
N ARG A 82 -44.33 -26.40 -28.99
CA ARG A 82 -45.50 -26.79 -29.82
C ARG A 82 -46.85 -26.28 -29.30
N GLN A 83 -46.90 -25.71 -28.10
CA GLN A 83 -48.10 -25.17 -27.44
C GLN A 83 -48.02 -23.64 -27.22
N ALA A 84 -47.05 -22.97 -27.85
CA ALA A 84 -46.82 -21.54 -27.64
C ALA A 84 -48.03 -20.68 -28.04
N ARG A 85 -48.47 -19.84 -27.09
CA ARG A 85 -49.54 -18.84 -27.24
C ARG A 85 -49.09 -17.42 -26.90
N TYR A 86 -48.00 -17.27 -26.15
CA TYR A 86 -47.38 -15.99 -25.82
C TYR A 86 -46.02 -15.88 -26.53
N PHE A 87 -45.89 -14.92 -27.44
CA PHE A 87 -44.72 -14.77 -28.31
C PHE A 87 -43.90 -13.54 -27.90
N VAL A 88 -42.68 -13.75 -27.41
CA VAL A 88 -41.77 -12.68 -27.00
C VAL A 88 -40.64 -12.55 -28.02
N CYS A 89 -40.66 -11.45 -28.79
CA CYS A 89 -39.86 -11.30 -30.01
C CYS A 89 -38.96 -10.07 -29.95
N THR A 90 -37.90 -10.01 -30.77
CA THR A 90 -37.42 -8.69 -31.22
C THR A 90 -38.38 -8.11 -32.26
N VAL A 91 -38.52 -6.78 -32.35
CA VAL A 91 -39.49 -6.13 -33.29
C VAL A 91 -39.24 -6.51 -34.75
N GLU A 92 -37.99 -6.70 -35.14
CA GLU A 92 -37.57 -7.28 -36.42
C GLU A 92 -38.15 -8.68 -36.65
N SER A 93 -38.11 -9.51 -35.61
CA SER A 93 -38.37 -10.95 -35.62
C SER A 93 -39.80 -11.35 -35.25
N MET A 94 -40.70 -10.37 -35.07
CA MET A 94 -42.13 -10.63 -34.84
C MET A 94 -42.73 -11.38 -36.06
N PRO A 95 -43.38 -12.55 -35.87
CA PRO A 95 -44.09 -13.24 -36.93
C PRO A 95 -45.16 -12.35 -37.61
N TRP A 96 -45.44 -12.61 -38.89
CA TRP A 96 -46.45 -11.89 -39.69
C TRP A 96 -47.72 -12.72 -39.94
N ASP A 97 -47.54 -14.03 -39.96
CA ASP A 97 -48.50 -15.11 -40.11
C ASP A 97 -49.26 -15.41 -38.82
N GLN A 98 -48.62 -15.24 -37.66
CA GLN A 98 -49.24 -15.50 -36.36
C GLN A 98 -50.23 -14.39 -35.95
N SER A 99 -51.52 -14.66 -36.10
CA SER A 99 -52.59 -13.89 -35.44
C SER A 99 -52.58 -14.13 -33.94
N VAL A 100 -52.83 -13.09 -33.15
CA VAL A 100 -52.95 -13.12 -31.68
C VAL A 100 -54.03 -12.12 -31.20
N ASP A 101 -54.59 -12.35 -30.02
CA ASP A 101 -55.63 -11.49 -29.44
C ASP A 101 -55.03 -10.16 -28.94
N PHE A 102 -53.92 -10.23 -28.20
CA PHE A 102 -53.15 -9.08 -27.74
C PHE A 102 -51.86 -8.87 -28.53
N MET A 103 -51.58 -7.64 -28.96
CA MET A 103 -50.34 -7.26 -29.65
C MET A 103 -49.70 -6.04 -28.98
N ALA A 104 -48.42 -6.12 -28.61
CA ALA A 104 -47.67 -4.96 -28.11
C ALA A 104 -46.31 -4.75 -28.79
N ILE A 105 -45.90 -3.49 -28.91
CA ILE A 105 -44.58 -3.07 -29.42
C ILE A 105 -44.01 -2.01 -28.47
N ASP A 106 -42.80 -2.26 -27.96
CA ASP A 106 -42.12 -1.43 -26.96
C ASP A 106 -41.11 -0.44 -27.57
N GLU A 107 -40.85 0.66 -26.85
CA GLU A 107 -40.00 1.80 -27.25
C GLU A 107 -40.30 2.34 -28.67
N ILE A 108 -41.59 2.53 -28.98
CA ILE A 108 -42.12 2.89 -30.32
C ILE A 108 -41.54 4.18 -30.92
N GLN A 109 -40.99 5.10 -30.11
CA GLN A 109 -40.26 6.28 -30.59
C GLN A 109 -39.03 5.92 -31.42
N LEU A 110 -38.52 4.68 -31.34
CA LEU A 110 -37.50 4.17 -32.25
C LEU A 110 -37.95 4.19 -33.72
N ALA A 111 -39.24 4.38 -34.04
CA ALA A 111 -39.68 4.72 -35.38
C ALA A 111 -38.96 5.94 -36.00
N ALA A 112 -38.43 6.86 -35.17
CA ALA A 112 -37.59 7.98 -35.61
C ALA A 112 -36.13 7.59 -35.92
N ASP A 113 -35.64 6.45 -35.42
CA ASP A 113 -34.23 6.02 -35.56
C ASP A 113 -33.83 5.76 -37.01
N ARG A 114 -32.69 6.31 -37.43
CA ARG A 114 -32.23 6.35 -38.83
C ARG A 114 -31.90 4.99 -39.43
N GLU A 115 -31.45 4.04 -38.61
CA GLU A 115 -30.97 2.72 -39.05
C GLU A 115 -32.12 1.69 -39.01
N ARG A 116 -32.74 1.52 -37.84
CA ARG A 116 -33.73 0.45 -37.57
C ARG A 116 -35.17 0.94 -37.49
N GLY A 117 -35.42 2.25 -37.39
CA GLY A 117 -36.76 2.80 -37.16
C GLY A 117 -37.78 2.48 -38.24
N HIS A 118 -37.32 2.19 -39.46
CA HIS A 118 -38.19 1.73 -40.55
C HIS A 118 -38.99 0.46 -40.20
N VAL A 119 -38.44 -0.42 -39.36
CA VAL A 119 -39.13 -1.62 -38.87
C VAL A 119 -40.24 -1.25 -37.89
N PHE A 120 -39.94 -0.35 -36.94
CA PHE A 120 -40.91 0.11 -35.94
C PHE A 120 -42.09 0.84 -36.59
N THR A 121 -41.82 1.68 -37.59
CA THR A 121 -42.85 2.35 -38.41
C THR A 121 -43.72 1.35 -39.17
N ASP A 122 -43.13 0.30 -39.74
CA ASP A 122 -43.90 -0.71 -40.46
C ASP A 122 -44.81 -1.52 -39.50
N ARG A 123 -44.29 -1.91 -38.32
CA ARG A 123 -45.13 -2.55 -37.28
C ARG A 123 -46.21 -1.60 -36.74
N LEU A 124 -45.91 -0.31 -36.52
CA LEU A 124 -46.89 0.73 -36.14
C LEU A 124 -48.07 0.79 -37.13
N LEU A 125 -47.75 0.76 -38.43
CA LEU A 125 -48.75 0.84 -39.50
C LEU A 125 -49.50 -0.48 -39.72
N ARG A 126 -48.84 -1.65 -39.64
CA ARG A 126 -49.40 -2.94 -40.10
C ARG A 126 -49.81 -3.94 -39.01
N ALA A 127 -49.13 -3.97 -37.86
CA ALA A 127 -49.34 -5.00 -36.83
C ALA A 127 -50.55 -4.68 -35.93
N ARG A 128 -51.44 -5.65 -35.71
CA ARG A 128 -52.65 -5.53 -34.88
C ARG A 128 -52.90 -6.83 -34.12
N GLY A 129 -53.40 -6.74 -32.89
CA GLY A 129 -54.08 -7.84 -32.21
C GLY A 129 -55.55 -7.90 -32.62
N GLN A 130 -56.22 -9.03 -32.38
CA GLN A 130 -57.65 -9.19 -32.67
C GLN A 130 -58.56 -8.51 -31.63
N GLU A 131 -58.12 -8.43 -30.37
CA GLU A 131 -58.84 -7.82 -29.26
C GLU A 131 -58.14 -6.50 -28.84
N GLU A 132 -56.82 -6.49 -28.61
CA GLU A 132 -56.08 -5.28 -28.17
C GLU A 132 -54.73 -5.09 -28.91
N THR A 133 -54.42 -3.85 -29.28
CA THR A 133 -53.11 -3.43 -29.80
C THR A 133 -52.53 -2.30 -28.92
N MET A 134 -51.29 -2.45 -28.44
CA MET A 134 -50.67 -1.52 -27.48
C MET A 134 -49.26 -1.09 -27.90
N PHE A 135 -49.09 0.19 -28.22
CA PHE A 135 -47.79 0.83 -28.45
C PHE A 135 -47.27 1.43 -27.14
N LEU A 136 -46.01 1.17 -26.79
CA LEU A 136 -45.37 1.71 -25.59
C LEU A 136 -44.21 2.61 -25.99
N GLY A 137 -44.01 3.76 -25.34
CA GLY A 137 -42.81 4.56 -25.60
C GLY A 137 -42.76 5.93 -24.95
N SER A 138 -41.99 6.82 -25.58
CA SER A 138 -41.80 8.23 -25.21
C SER A 138 -42.99 9.11 -25.61
N GLU A 139 -43.26 10.14 -24.80
CA GLU A 139 -44.25 11.19 -25.12
C GLU A 139 -43.87 11.99 -26.39
N THR A 140 -42.58 12.02 -26.78
CA THR A 140 -42.10 12.67 -28.01
C THR A 140 -42.79 12.15 -29.27
N ALA A 141 -43.17 10.87 -29.28
CA ALA A 141 -43.82 10.20 -30.40
C ALA A 141 -45.31 10.56 -30.56
N ARG A 142 -45.94 11.20 -29.56
CA ARG A 142 -47.39 11.50 -29.54
C ARG A 142 -47.91 12.12 -30.85
N PRO A 143 -47.31 13.20 -31.41
CA PRO A 143 -47.92 13.89 -32.54
C PRO A 143 -47.92 13.05 -33.82
N LEU A 144 -46.85 12.28 -34.05
CA LEU A 144 -46.76 11.37 -35.20
C LEU A 144 -47.66 10.16 -35.01
N ILE A 145 -47.76 9.60 -33.80
CA ILE A 145 -48.72 8.52 -33.51
C ILE A 145 -50.16 8.97 -33.82
N ASN A 146 -50.58 10.14 -33.32
CA ASN A 146 -51.91 10.70 -33.62
C ASN A 146 -52.13 10.98 -35.13
N LYS A 147 -51.10 11.47 -35.85
CA LYS A 147 -51.20 11.76 -37.30
C LYS A 147 -51.16 10.49 -38.16
N LEU A 148 -50.54 9.42 -37.67
CA LEU A 148 -50.42 8.15 -38.39
C LEU A 148 -51.57 7.17 -38.10
N LEU A 149 -52.10 7.20 -36.87
CA LEU A 149 -53.18 6.38 -36.34
C LEU A 149 -54.27 7.28 -35.71
N PRO A 150 -55.24 7.82 -36.46
CA PRO A 150 -56.26 8.74 -35.92
C PRO A 150 -57.13 8.12 -34.82
N ASP A 151 -57.34 6.81 -34.85
CA ASP A 151 -58.23 6.07 -33.94
C ASP A 151 -57.54 5.63 -32.63
N VAL A 152 -56.34 6.16 -32.32
CA VAL A 152 -55.52 5.73 -31.17
C VAL A 152 -55.95 6.40 -29.85
N THR A 153 -56.17 5.60 -28.82
CA THR A 153 -56.33 6.09 -27.44
C THR A 153 -54.97 6.31 -26.80
N ILE A 154 -54.63 7.53 -26.38
CA ILE A 154 -53.31 7.83 -25.79
C ILE A 154 -53.41 7.98 -24.26
N ILE A 155 -52.59 7.20 -23.54
CA ILE A 155 -52.49 7.17 -22.07
C ILE A 155 -51.08 7.59 -21.66
N SER A 156 -50.91 8.79 -21.11
CA SER A 156 -49.61 9.21 -20.56
C SER A 156 -49.41 8.70 -19.12
N ARG A 157 -48.17 8.35 -18.76
CA ARG A 157 -47.77 7.92 -17.42
C ARG A 157 -46.56 8.74 -16.91
N PRO A 158 -46.65 9.40 -15.74
CA PRO A 158 -45.51 10.09 -15.14
C PRO A 158 -44.47 9.08 -14.58
N ARG A 159 -43.24 9.55 -14.39
CA ARG A 159 -42.14 8.80 -13.74
C ARG A 159 -42.52 8.43 -12.30
N LEU A 160 -42.04 7.29 -11.81
CA LEU A 160 -42.36 6.78 -10.46
C LEU A 160 -41.47 7.34 -9.34
N SER A 161 -40.35 7.99 -9.66
CA SER A 161 -39.42 8.61 -8.72
C SER A 161 -38.75 9.84 -9.33
N GLU A 162 -38.17 10.71 -8.51
CA GLU A 162 -37.49 11.93 -8.95
C GLU A 162 -36.16 11.61 -9.66
N LEU A 163 -35.69 12.55 -10.48
CA LEU A 163 -34.39 12.50 -11.14
C LEU A 163 -33.77 13.89 -11.10
N SER A 164 -32.72 14.10 -10.32
CA SER A 164 -32.15 15.43 -10.07
C SER A 164 -30.66 15.57 -10.40
N TYR A 165 -30.23 16.77 -10.78
CA TYR A 165 -28.87 17.08 -11.20
C TYR A 165 -27.95 17.37 -10.01
N ALA A 166 -26.99 16.48 -9.81
CA ALA A 166 -26.04 16.52 -8.71
C ALA A 166 -24.69 17.18 -9.08
N GLY A 167 -24.63 17.94 -10.18
CA GLY A 167 -23.47 18.73 -10.62
C GLY A 167 -22.31 17.93 -11.24
N GLN A 168 -21.24 18.65 -11.59
CA GLN A 168 -19.99 18.05 -12.08
C GLN A 168 -19.15 17.54 -10.90
N LYS A 169 -18.68 16.28 -10.96
CA LYS A 169 -17.86 15.65 -9.92
C LYS A 169 -16.66 14.95 -10.57
N LYS A 170 -15.45 15.11 -10.01
CA LYS A 170 -14.28 14.29 -10.41
C LYS A 170 -14.58 12.81 -10.17
N ILE A 171 -14.04 11.89 -10.98
CA ILE A 171 -14.27 10.43 -10.89
C ILE A 171 -14.01 9.93 -9.46
N THR A 172 -12.81 10.20 -8.95
CA THR A 172 -12.57 10.91 -7.68
C THR A 172 -13.63 10.73 -6.58
N LYS A 173 -14.65 11.59 -6.64
CA LYS A 173 -15.70 11.86 -5.65
C LYS A 173 -17.09 11.34 -6.06
N LEU A 174 -17.20 10.49 -7.08
CA LEU A 174 -18.48 9.88 -7.46
C LEU A 174 -18.98 8.94 -6.34
N PRO A 175 -20.29 8.93 -6.04
CA PRO A 175 -20.88 8.05 -5.03
C PRO A 175 -20.74 6.56 -5.41
N ARG A 176 -21.00 5.66 -4.46
CA ARG A 176 -21.16 4.23 -4.75
C ARG A 176 -22.37 4.04 -5.69
N ARG A 177 -22.42 2.90 -6.39
CA ARG A 177 -23.43 2.56 -7.41
C ARG A 177 -23.57 3.61 -8.52
N THR A 178 -22.47 4.25 -8.91
CA THR A 178 -22.46 5.14 -10.09
C THR A 178 -22.27 4.34 -11.39
N ALA A 179 -23.08 4.62 -12.40
CA ALA A 179 -22.82 4.27 -13.79
C ALA A 179 -22.17 5.46 -14.51
N ILE A 180 -20.97 5.26 -15.03
CA ILE A 180 -20.17 6.29 -15.72
C ILE A 180 -20.23 6.04 -17.22
N VAL A 181 -20.63 7.05 -17.99
CA VAL A 181 -20.99 6.88 -19.41
C VAL A 181 -20.07 7.66 -20.33
N ASP A 182 -19.48 6.97 -21.30
CA ASP A 182 -18.67 7.53 -22.38
C ASP A 182 -19.02 6.88 -23.72
N PHE A 183 -18.61 7.48 -24.83
CA PHE A 183 -19.02 7.09 -26.19
C PHE A 183 -17.83 6.64 -27.05
N SER A 184 -16.68 6.38 -26.43
CA SER A 184 -15.50 5.69 -27.00
C SER A 184 -15.15 4.48 -26.13
N ALA A 185 -14.87 3.33 -26.75
CA ALA A 185 -14.42 2.12 -26.05
C ALA A 185 -13.09 2.35 -25.31
N ASP A 186 -12.15 3.07 -25.93
CA ASP A 186 -10.85 3.41 -25.34
C ASP A 186 -11.02 4.22 -24.04
N ARG A 187 -11.95 5.19 -24.06
CA ARG A 187 -12.28 5.99 -22.88
C ARG A 187 -13.00 5.16 -21.81
N VAL A 188 -13.91 4.26 -22.18
CA VAL A 188 -14.53 3.30 -21.25
C VAL A 188 -13.46 2.43 -20.57
N TYR A 189 -12.52 1.86 -21.33
CA TYR A 189 -11.41 1.08 -20.78
C TYR A 189 -10.49 1.91 -19.87
N ALA A 190 -10.13 3.14 -20.28
CA ALA A 190 -9.27 4.03 -19.49
C ALA A 190 -9.91 4.44 -18.16
N ILE A 191 -11.22 4.73 -18.17
CA ILE A 191 -11.99 5.07 -16.97
C ILE A 191 -12.13 3.84 -16.06
N ALA A 192 -12.39 2.64 -16.61
CA ALA A 192 -12.48 1.41 -15.83
C ALA A 192 -11.15 1.05 -15.14
N GLU A 193 -10.02 1.19 -15.83
CA GLU A 193 -8.67 1.00 -15.25
C GLU A 193 -8.34 2.06 -14.19
N LEU A 194 -8.76 3.33 -14.38
CA LEU A 194 -8.63 4.38 -13.37
C LEU A 194 -9.41 4.05 -12.10
N ILE A 195 -10.64 3.54 -12.24
CA ILE A 195 -11.50 3.16 -11.11
C ILE A 195 -10.95 1.93 -10.40
N ARG A 196 -10.49 0.90 -11.12
CA ARG A 196 -9.80 -0.26 -10.53
C ARG A 196 -8.66 0.19 -9.59
N ARG A 197 -7.79 1.08 -10.07
CA ARG A 197 -6.64 1.62 -9.29
C ARG A 197 -7.04 2.46 -8.07
N GLN A 198 -8.25 3.02 -8.02
CA GLN A 198 -8.68 3.96 -6.98
C GLN A 198 -9.80 3.45 -6.07
N ARG A 199 -10.54 2.41 -6.50
CA ARG A 199 -11.80 1.94 -5.91
C ARG A 199 -11.95 0.40 -5.92
N GLY A 200 -10.94 -0.35 -6.36
CA GLY A 200 -10.94 -1.82 -6.39
C GLY A 200 -11.43 -2.43 -7.71
N GLY A 201 -12.47 -1.88 -8.34
CA GLY A 201 -12.90 -2.38 -9.64
C GLY A 201 -14.08 -1.64 -10.26
N ALA A 202 -14.30 -1.91 -11.54
CA ALA A 202 -15.51 -1.52 -12.25
C ALA A 202 -15.97 -2.62 -13.23
N ALA A 203 -17.28 -2.77 -13.36
CA ALA A 203 -17.87 -3.55 -14.45
C ALA A 203 -17.82 -2.75 -15.75
N VAL A 204 -17.70 -3.42 -16.90
CA VAL A 204 -17.65 -2.79 -18.24
C VAL A 204 -18.82 -3.26 -19.11
N VAL A 205 -19.61 -2.33 -19.62
CA VAL A 205 -20.80 -2.61 -20.45
C VAL A 205 -20.84 -1.75 -21.71
N MET A 206 -20.65 -2.38 -22.87
CA MET A 206 -20.63 -1.68 -24.17
C MET A 206 -21.53 -2.37 -25.18
N GLY A 207 -21.97 -1.61 -26.20
CA GLY A 207 -22.88 -2.11 -27.25
C GLY A 207 -22.36 -3.34 -28.02
N ALA A 208 -21.03 -3.46 -28.18
CA ALA A 208 -20.39 -4.59 -28.86
C ALA A 208 -20.43 -5.91 -28.07
N LEU A 209 -20.36 -5.85 -26.72
CA LEU A 209 -20.27 -7.05 -25.87
C LEU A 209 -21.47 -7.97 -26.05
N SER A 210 -21.25 -9.29 -25.96
CA SER A 210 -22.34 -10.25 -26.09
C SER A 210 -23.38 -10.12 -24.97
N PRO A 211 -24.66 -10.51 -25.19
CA PRO A 211 -25.65 -10.58 -24.13
C PRO A 211 -25.16 -11.32 -22.89
N ARG A 212 -24.40 -12.41 -23.08
CA ARG A 212 -23.80 -13.21 -22.01
C ARG A 212 -22.72 -12.44 -21.25
N THR A 213 -21.70 -11.94 -21.94
CA THR A 213 -20.63 -11.11 -21.32
C THR A 213 -21.21 -9.90 -20.60
N ARG A 214 -22.19 -9.23 -21.21
CA ARG A 214 -22.85 -8.03 -20.69
C ARG A 214 -23.68 -8.33 -19.44
N ASN A 215 -24.46 -9.41 -19.44
CA ASN A 215 -25.21 -9.84 -18.25
C ASN A 215 -24.27 -10.25 -17.11
N ALA A 216 -23.18 -10.96 -17.40
CA ALA A 216 -22.19 -11.34 -16.39
C ALA A 216 -21.45 -10.13 -15.80
N GLN A 217 -21.14 -9.10 -16.61
CA GLN A 217 -20.59 -7.82 -16.11
C GLN A 217 -21.62 -7.03 -15.27
N VAL A 218 -22.90 -7.01 -15.66
CA VAL A 218 -23.97 -6.42 -14.82
C VAL A 218 -24.18 -7.21 -13.53
N ALA A 219 -24.01 -8.54 -13.54
CA ALA A 219 -24.13 -9.36 -12.34
C ALA A 219 -23.05 -8.99 -11.29
N LEU A 220 -21.78 -8.79 -11.68
CA LEU A 220 -20.73 -8.32 -10.77
C LEU A 220 -21.11 -7.01 -10.06
N TYR A 221 -21.70 -6.06 -10.79
CA TYR A 221 -22.17 -4.80 -10.23
C TYR A 221 -23.40 -4.97 -9.31
N GLN A 222 -24.38 -5.79 -9.72
CA GLN A 222 -25.60 -6.04 -8.94
C GLN A 222 -25.30 -6.81 -7.63
N ASN A 223 -24.41 -7.80 -7.68
CA ASN A 223 -23.95 -8.59 -6.54
C ASN A 223 -23.08 -7.79 -5.53
N GLY A 224 -22.73 -6.54 -5.85
CA GLY A 224 -21.86 -5.71 -5.04
C GLY A 224 -20.38 -6.09 -5.10
N ASP A 225 -19.97 -6.88 -6.10
CA ASP A 225 -18.55 -7.25 -6.32
C ASP A 225 -17.76 -6.06 -6.90
N VAL A 226 -18.46 -5.07 -7.49
CA VAL A 226 -17.96 -3.73 -7.84
C VAL A 226 -19.04 -2.66 -7.60
N ASP A 227 -18.68 -1.54 -6.97
CA ASP A 227 -19.61 -0.40 -6.75
C ASP A 227 -19.78 0.49 -7.99
N TYR A 228 -19.01 0.27 -9.05
CA TYR A 228 -18.96 1.15 -10.23
C TYR A 228 -19.17 0.37 -11.52
N LEU A 229 -19.87 1.00 -12.45
CA LEU A 229 -20.09 0.52 -13.81
C LEU A 229 -19.56 1.57 -14.79
N VAL A 230 -18.79 1.18 -15.81
CA VAL A 230 -18.39 2.05 -16.92
C VAL A 230 -18.99 1.53 -18.21
N ALA A 231 -19.62 2.41 -18.99
CA ALA A 231 -20.45 1.97 -20.09
C ALA A 231 -20.58 2.96 -21.25
N THR A 232 -21.17 2.49 -22.35
CA THR A 232 -21.73 3.36 -23.41
C THR A 232 -23.24 3.56 -23.25
N ASP A 233 -23.84 4.31 -24.18
CA ASP A 233 -25.28 4.36 -24.46
C ASP A 233 -26.03 3.01 -24.40
N ALA A 234 -25.34 1.88 -24.53
CA ALA A 234 -25.88 0.53 -24.36
C ALA A 234 -26.53 0.25 -22.99
N ILE A 235 -26.34 1.08 -21.95
CA ILE A 235 -27.13 1.02 -20.71
C ILE A 235 -28.46 1.79 -20.79
N GLY A 236 -28.57 2.74 -21.72
CA GLY A 236 -29.78 3.52 -21.94
C GLY A 236 -30.97 2.68 -22.41
N MET A 237 -30.75 1.44 -22.86
CA MET A 237 -31.80 0.49 -23.22
C MET A 237 -31.43 -0.94 -22.83
N GLY A 238 -32.36 -1.63 -22.15
CA GLY A 238 -32.38 -3.08 -22.07
C GLY A 238 -31.40 -3.78 -21.12
N LEU A 239 -31.12 -3.21 -19.95
CA LEU A 239 -30.44 -3.90 -18.85
C LEU A 239 -31.12 -3.65 -17.50
N ASN A 240 -31.22 -4.70 -16.69
CA ASN A 240 -31.79 -4.64 -15.35
C ASN A 240 -30.72 -4.38 -14.26
N MET A 241 -30.30 -3.12 -14.17
CA MET A 241 -29.28 -2.63 -13.24
C MET A 241 -29.85 -1.55 -12.30
N ASP A 242 -29.58 -1.66 -11.00
CA ASP A 242 -30.04 -0.69 -10.00
C ASP A 242 -28.95 0.36 -9.74
N VAL A 243 -29.11 1.53 -10.35
CA VAL A 243 -28.13 2.61 -10.40
C VAL A 243 -28.64 3.80 -9.59
N ASP A 244 -27.81 4.32 -8.69
CA ASP A 244 -28.17 5.45 -7.82
C ASP A 244 -27.76 6.80 -8.47
N HIS A 245 -26.68 6.76 -9.27
CA HIS A 245 -26.12 7.93 -9.94
C HIS A 245 -25.65 7.63 -11.37
N VAL A 246 -25.96 8.51 -12.34
CA VAL A 246 -25.41 8.47 -13.70
C VAL A 246 -24.46 9.65 -13.91
N ALA A 247 -23.21 9.36 -14.29
CA ALA A 247 -22.17 10.37 -14.50
C ALA A 247 -21.66 10.34 -15.95
N PHE A 248 -21.99 11.36 -16.73
CA PHE A 248 -21.50 11.51 -18.10
C PHE A 248 -20.02 11.92 -18.11
N ALA A 249 -19.13 11.03 -18.54
CA ALA A 249 -17.71 11.32 -18.74
C ALA A 249 -17.44 12.08 -20.05
N ASN A 250 -18.41 12.06 -20.95
CA ASN A 250 -18.44 12.78 -22.22
C ASN A 250 -19.92 13.12 -22.55
N THR A 251 -20.17 14.16 -23.34
CA THR A 251 -21.53 14.56 -23.79
C THR A 251 -21.67 14.58 -25.32
N SER A 252 -20.65 14.09 -26.04
CA SER A 252 -20.65 13.95 -27.51
C SER A 252 -20.33 12.54 -27.94
N LYS A 253 -20.95 12.08 -29.03
CA LYS A 253 -20.71 10.76 -29.66
C LYS A 253 -20.46 10.87 -31.16
N PHE A 254 -19.85 9.83 -31.72
CA PHE A 254 -19.79 9.64 -33.17
C PHE A 254 -21.10 8.99 -33.64
N ASP A 255 -21.79 9.58 -34.62
CA ASP A 255 -23.08 9.09 -35.14
C ASP A 255 -22.96 8.26 -36.43
N GLY A 256 -21.78 7.71 -36.70
CA GLY A 256 -21.44 7.02 -37.95
C GLY A 256 -20.95 7.95 -39.07
N ALA A 257 -21.31 9.24 -39.01
CA ALA A 257 -20.88 10.25 -39.98
C ALA A 257 -20.02 11.36 -39.36
N ARG A 258 -20.35 11.80 -38.14
CA ARG A 258 -19.62 12.89 -37.45
C ARG A 258 -19.68 12.77 -35.93
N HIS A 259 -18.75 13.45 -35.26
CA HIS A 259 -18.91 13.74 -33.84
C HIS A 259 -19.96 14.84 -33.65
N ARG A 260 -20.91 14.62 -32.73
CA ARG A 260 -21.94 15.59 -32.33
C ARG A 260 -22.25 15.47 -30.84
N THR A 261 -22.75 16.55 -30.26
CA THR A 261 -23.40 16.52 -28.93
C THR A 261 -24.60 15.56 -28.95
N LEU A 262 -24.88 14.96 -27.80
CA LEU A 262 -26.13 14.24 -27.53
C LEU A 262 -27.30 15.22 -27.50
N THR A 263 -28.50 14.75 -27.86
CA THR A 263 -29.73 15.52 -27.65
C THR A 263 -30.26 15.34 -26.22
N PRO A 264 -31.08 16.26 -25.67
CA PRO A 264 -31.67 16.08 -24.33
C PRO A 264 -32.45 14.76 -24.16
N PRO A 265 -33.18 14.23 -25.15
CA PRO A 265 -33.75 12.87 -25.09
C PRO A 265 -32.70 11.75 -24.96
N GLU A 266 -31.57 11.83 -25.68
CA GLU A 266 -30.50 10.84 -25.56
C GLU A 266 -29.83 10.89 -24.18
N LEU A 267 -29.65 12.08 -23.62
CA LEU A 267 -29.20 12.27 -22.24
C LEU A 267 -30.22 11.71 -21.24
N ALA A 268 -31.51 12.04 -21.38
CA ALA A 268 -32.56 11.59 -20.46
C ALA A 268 -32.78 10.07 -20.47
N GLN A 269 -32.66 9.41 -21.63
CA GLN A 269 -32.78 7.95 -21.74
C GLN A 269 -31.65 7.21 -20.99
N ILE A 270 -30.49 7.86 -20.84
CA ILE A 270 -29.33 7.35 -20.10
C ILE A 270 -29.41 7.78 -18.62
N ALA A 271 -29.62 9.07 -18.34
CA ALA A 271 -29.74 9.64 -17.00
C ALA A 271 -30.89 9.01 -16.21
N GLY A 272 -32.03 8.79 -16.85
CA GLY A 272 -33.20 8.13 -16.27
C GLY A 272 -33.04 6.64 -15.96
N ARG A 273 -31.83 6.07 -16.15
CA ARG A 273 -31.43 4.77 -15.56
C ARG A 273 -31.02 4.91 -14.08
N ALA A 274 -30.68 6.11 -13.62
CA ALA A 274 -30.58 6.42 -12.19
C ALA A 274 -31.98 6.51 -11.57
N GLY A 275 -32.15 5.91 -10.39
CA GLY A 275 -33.44 5.84 -9.70
C GLY A 275 -34.39 4.82 -10.34
N ARG A 276 -34.98 3.97 -9.50
CA ARG A 276 -35.83 2.85 -9.93
C ARG A 276 -36.95 2.58 -8.95
N HIS A 277 -38.11 2.17 -9.49
CA HIS A 277 -39.34 2.06 -8.71
C HIS A 277 -39.59 3.38 -7.97
N MET A 278 -39.61 3.35 -6.63
CA MET A 278 -39.82 4.53 -5.77
C MET A 278 -38.50 5.20 -5.31
N ASN A 279 -37.33 4.69 -5.72
CA ASN A 279 -36.05 5.27 -5.35
C ASN A 279 -35.68 6.39 -6.33
N ASP A 280 -35.36 7.57 -5.81
CA ASP A 280 -34.94 8.72 -6.60
C ASP A 280 -33.55 8.50 -7.22
N GLY A 281 -33.33 9.11 -8.38
CA GLY A 281 -32.09 9.05 -9.12
C GLY A 281 -31.35 10.38 -9.15
N THR A 282 -30.03 10.33 -9.32
CA THR A 282 -29.26 11.55 -9.60
C THR A 282 -28.44 11.42 -10.87
N PHE A 283 -28.22 12.53 -11.58
CA PHE A 283 -27.32 12.57 -12.73
C PHE A 283 -26.32 13.72 -12.65
N GLY A 284 -25.23 13.66 -13.41
CA GLY A 284 -24.15 14.65 -13.36
C GLY A 284 -23.11 14.42 -14.45
N THR A 285 -22.04 15.21 -14.44
CA THR A 285 -20.91 15.05 -15.38
C THR A 285 -19.59 14.79 -14.66
N THR A 286 -18.64 14.14 -15.33
CA THR A 286 -17.38 13.71 -14.73
C THR A 286 -16.22 13.70 -15.73
N GLY A 287 -15.00 13.45 -15.24
CA GLY A 287 -13.78 13.55 -16.04
C GLY A 287 -13.68 14.91 -16.71
N ASP A 288 -13.46 14.90 -18.02
CA ASP A 288 -13.30 16.09 -18.86
C ASP A 288 -14.61 16.56 -19.52
N ALA A 289 -15.76 15.95 -19.21
CA ALA A 289 -17.04 16.47 -19.68
C ALA A 289 -17.31 17.85 -19.07
N PRO A 290 -17.82 18.82 -19.85
CA PRO A 290 -18.30 20.08 -19.30
C PRO A 290 -19.49 19.85 -18.35
N ALA A 291 -19.85 20.86 -17.57
CA ALA A 291 -21.17 20.89 -16.94
C ALA A 291 -22.26 20.93 -18.03
N LEU A 292 -23.43 20.35 -17.75
CA LEU A 292 -24.61 20.54 -18.59
C LEU A 292 -25.11 21.99 -18.47
N ASP A 293 -25.69 22.52 -19.54
CA ASP A 293 -26.37 23.80 -19.53
C ASP A 293 -27.69 23.73 -18.73
N PRO A 294 -28.12 24.82 -18.06
CA PRO A 294 -29.34 24.82 -17.24
C PRO A 294 -30.61 24.42 -17.98
N GLU A 295 -30.73 24.75 -19.27
CA GLU A 295 -31.90 24.41 -20.07
C GLU A 295 -31.97 22.89 -20.34
N THR A 296 -30.86 22.25 -20.67
CA THR A 296 -30.77 20.79 -20.80
C THR A 296 -31.01 20.09 -19.47
N ILE A 297 -30.61 20.67 -18.34
CA ILE A 297 -30.93 20.15 -17.00
C ILE A 297 -32.44 20.19 -16.76
N GLU A 298 -33.08 21.36 -16.87
CA GLU A 298 -34.54 21.52 -16.72
C GLU A 298 -35.31 20.55 -17.64
N ARG A 299 -34.91 20.45 -18.91
CA ARG A 299 -35.51 19.53 -19.90
C ARG A 299 -35.40 18.05 -19.48
N ILE A 300 -34.33 17.64 -18.81
CA ILE A 300 -34.16 16.26 -18.32
C ILE A 300 -34.98 16.01 -17.06
N GLU A 301 -34.98 16.94 -16.10
CA GLU A 301 -35.69 16.82 -14.82
C GLU A 301 -37.22 16.84 -15.03
N ASP A 302 -37.75 17.84 -15.75
CA ASP A 302 -39.17 17.93 -16.13
C ASP A 302 -39.58 16.87 -17.18
N HIS A 303 -38.62 16.18 -17.81
CA HIS A 303 -38.81 15.30 -18.96
C HIS A 303 -39.49 15.99 -20.18
N ARG A 304 -39.16 17.26 -20.42
CA ARG A 304 -39.73 18.11 -21.49
C ARG A 304 -38.83 18.14 -22.72
N PHE A 305 -39.28 17.48 -23.78
CA PHE A 305 -38.48 17.21 -24.98
C PHE A 305 -39.15 17.69 -26.28
N GLU A 306 -38.33 17.95 -27.30
CA GLU A 306 -38.85 18.14 -28.67
C GLU A 306 -39.52 16.87 -29.18
N THR A 307 -40.69 17.03 -29.79
CA THR A 307 -41.45 15.91 -30.36
C THR A 307 -40.82 15.40 -31.65
N ASP A 308 -41.00 14.11 -31.93
CA ASP A 308 -40.50 13.48 -33.14
C ASP A 308 -41.16 14.10 -34.38
N LYS A 309 -40.34 14.53 -35.35
CA LYS A 309 -40.78 15.32 -36.52
C LYS A 309 -41.02 14.46 -37.76
N LEU A 310 -40.28 13.36 -37.88
CA LEU A 310 -40.37 12.37 -38.95
C LEU A 310 -40.04 10.98 -38.40
N PHE A 311 -40.83 9.97 -38.75
CA PHE A 311 -40.44 8.56 -38.62
C PHE A 311 -39.81 8.06 -39.92
N GLN A 312 -38.83 7.16 -39.81
CA GLN A 312 -38.23 6.51 -40.98
C GLN A 312 -39.20 5.49 -41.55
N TRP A 313 -39.28 5.39 -42.87
CA TRP A 313 -40.08 4.41 -43.58
C TRP A 313 -39.28 3.78 -44.72
N ARG A 314 -39.41 2.46 -44.85
CA ARG A 314 -38.93 1.68 -45.99
C ARG A 314 -40.13 0.93 -46.55
N ASN A 315 -40.23 0.82 -47.86
CA ASN A 315 -41.29 0.02 -48.46
C ASN A 315 -41.11 -1.45 -48.10
N SER A 316 -42.19 -2.08 -47.65
CA SER A 316 -42.30 -3.49 -47.30
C SER A 316 -43.08 -4.30 -48.34
N ASP A 317 -43.77 -3.63 -49.28
CA ASP A 317 -44.45 -4.26 -50.41
C ASP A 317 -43.48 -4.34 -51.62
N LEU A 318 -42.54 -5.28 -51.54
CA LEU A 318 -41.42 -5.42 -52.49
C LEU A 318 -41.82 -6.15 -53.79
N ASP A 319 -41.16 -5.81 -54.89
CA ASP A 319 -41.45 -6.38 -56.22
C ASP A 319 -40.29 -7.24 -56.74
N PHE A 320 -40.40 -8.56 -56.54
CA PHE A 320 -39.38 -9.54 -56.95
C PHE A 320 -39.43 -9.93 -58.43
N SER A 321 -40.22 -9.26 -59.29
CA SER A 321 -40.37 -9.64 -60.71
C SER A 321 -39.06 -9.58 -61.51
N THR A 322 -38.18 -8.64 -61.17
CA THR A 322 -36.82 -8.48 -61.70
C THR A 322 -35.94 -7.81 -60.64
N LEU A 323 -34.63 -7.98 -60.70
CA LEU A 323 -33.70 -7.34 -59.75
C LEU A 323 -33.83 -5.80 -59.75
N GLN A 324 -34.08 -5.20 -60.92
CA GLN A 324 -34.35 -3.75 -61.05
C GLN A 324 -35.76 -3.35 -60.58
N ALA A 325 -36.74 -4.26 -60.51
CA ALA A 325 -38.01 -4.00 -59.82
C ALA A 325 -37.82 -4.00 -58.29
N LEU A 326 -37.04 -4.94 -57.75
CA LEU A 326 -36.75 -5.01 -56.32
C LEU A 326 -36.06 -3.72 -55.85
N ILE A 327 -34.99 -3.30 -56.52
CA ILE A 327 -34.26 -2.06 -56.20
C ILE A 327 -35.20 -0.84 -56.24
N ARG A 328 -35.99 -0.66 -57.32
CA ARG A 328 -36.97 0.45 -57.42
C ARG A 328 -38.05 0.37 -56.34
N SER A 329 -38.46 -0.83 -55.91
CA SER A 329 -39.45 -1.02 -54.86
C SER A 329 -38.90 -0.65 -53.47
N LEU A 330 -37.62 -0.91 -53.20
CA LEU A 330 -36.92 -0.49 -51.97
C LEU A 330 -36.69 1.03 -51.93
N GLU A 331 -36.39 1.64 -53.08
CA GLU A 331 -36.10 3.08 -53.20
C GLU A 331 -37.34 3.98 -53.13
N HIS A 332 -38.55 3.42 -53.11
CA HIS A 332 -39.82 4.15 -53.10
C HIS A 332 -39.91 5.14 -51.92
N SER A 333 -40.56 6.29 -52.17
CA SER A 333 -40.76 7.34 -51.16
C SER A 333 -42.16 7.24 -50.53
N PRO A 334 -42.35 7.54 -49.23
CA PRO A 334 -43.63 7.33 -48.57
C PRO A 334 -44.75 8.22 -49.11
N GLY A 335 -44.46 9.48 -49.48
CA GLY A 335 -45.49 10.42 -49.97
C GLY A 335 -46.61 10.71 -48.95
N ARG A 336 -46.35 10.50 -47.65
CA ARG A 336 -47.25 10.78 -46.53
C ARG A 336 -46.50 11.60 -45.49
N ASP A 337 -47.07 12.74 -45.11
CA ASP A 337 -46.56 13.59 -44.03
C ASP A 337 -46.18 12.82 -42.76
N GLY A 338 -45.09 13.23 -42.12
CA GLY A 338 -44.59 12.60 -40.89
C GLY A 338 -43.76 11.34 -41.14
N LEU A 339 -43.69 10.85 -42.38
CA LEU A 339 -42.77 9.79 -42.80
C LEU A 339 -41.70 10.33 -43.76
N THR A 340 -40.46 9.90 -43.56
CA THR A 340 -39.36 10.08 -44.53
C THR A 340 -38.89 8.73 -45.04
N ARG A 341 -38.27 8.67 -46.22
CA ARG A 341 -37.56 7.46 -46.63
C ARG A 341 -36.38 7.23 -45.67
N ALA A 342 -36.21 6.00 -45.21
CA ALA A 342 -35.07 5.58 -44.40
C ALA A 342 -33.74 5.77 -45.15
N GLN A 343 -32.63 5.75 -44.40
CA GLN A 343 -31.29 5.70 -45.00
C GLN A 343 -31.07 4.34 -45.69
N THR A 344 -30.22 4.32 -46.72
CA THR A 344 -29.85 3.08 -47.42
C THR A 344 -29.19 2.13 -46.43
N GLY A 345 -29.81 0.97 -46.18
CA GLY A 345 -29.27 -0.05 -45.28
C GLY A 345 -28.10 -0.81 -45.90
N VAL A 346 -27.32 -1.50 -45.06
CA VAL A 346 -26.22 -2.39 -45.49
C VAL A 346 -26.74 -3.51 -46.40
N ASP A 347 -27.98 -3.98 -46.15
CA ASP A 347 -28.70 -4.94 -47.00
C ASP A 347 -28.95 -4.41 -48.42
N GLN A 348 -29.41 -3.17 -48.55
CA GLN A 348 -29.64 -2.50 -49.82
C GLN A 348 -28.32 -2.11 -50.52
N GLU A 349 -27.27 -1.75 -49.78
CA GLU A 349 -25.96 -1.48 -50.37
C GLU A 349 -25.29 -2.76 -50.89
N ALA A 350 -25.37 -3.86 -50.13
CA ALA A 350 -24.93 -5.18 -50.58
C ALA A 350 -25.71 -5.64 -51.82
N LEU A 351 -27.03 -5.46 -51.86
CA LEU A 351 -27.85 -5.72 -53.05
C LEU A 351 -27.37 -4.88 -54.24
N ALA A 352 -27.13 -3.59 -54.06
CA ALA A 352 -26.69 -2.68 -55.13
C ALA A 352 -25.25 -2.94 -55.64
N ARG A 353 -24.45 -3.69 -54.88
CA ARG A 353 -23.12 -4.20 -55.26
C ARG A 353 -23.24 -5.54 -56.00
N LEU A 354 -23.92 -6.53 -55.42
CA LEU A 354 -24.14 -7.84 -56.02
C LEU A 354 -24.96 -7.76 -57.33
N ALA A 355 -25.89 -6.81 -57.44
CA ALA A 355 -26.64 -6.55 -58.68
C ALA A 355 -25.80 -5.99 -59.85
N ARG A 356 -24.47 -5.91 -59.71
CA ARG A 356 -23.51 -5.56 -60.78
C ARG A 356 -22.58 -6.73 -61.12
N ASP A 357 -22.62 -7.81 -60.36
CA ASP A 357 -21.83 -9.01 -60.58
C ASP A 357 -22.52 -9.86 -61.68
N PRO A 358 -21.83 -10.17 -62.81
CA PRO A 358 -22.42 -10.97 -63.89
C PRO A 358 -22.95 -12.34 -63.45
N ASP A 359 -22.28 -12.99 -62.50
CA ASP A 359 -22.65 -14.33 -62.04
C ASP A 359 -23.91 -14.27 -61.18
N ILE A 360 -24.01 -13.26 -60.30
CA ILE A 360 -25.24 -12.99 -59.54
C ILE A 360 -26.40 -12.65 -60.48
N ILE A 361 -26.17 -11.82 -61.50
CA ILE A 361 -27.22 -11.45 -62.48
C ILE A 361 -27.72 -12.69 -63.23
N HIS A 362 -26.83 -13.62 -63.59
CA HIS A 362 -27.21 -14.88 -64.25
C HIS A 362 -27.99 -15.82 -63.32
N LEU A 363 -27.60 -15.93 -62.04
CA LEU A 363 -28.30 -16.76 -61.05
C LEU A 363 -29.65 -16.16 -60.62
N ALA A 364 -29.78 -14.83 -60.55
CA ALA A 364 -30.98 -14.11 -60.14
C ALA A 364 -32.05 -13.99 -61.25
N ALA A 365 -32.19 -15.02 -62.10
CA ALA A 365 -33.00 -15.00 -63.32
C ALA A 365 -34.52 -14.98 -63.10
N GLY A 366 -35.03 -15.33 -61.92
CA GLY A 366 -36.47 -15.38 -61.63
C GLY A 366 -36.87 -14.96 -60.21
N PRO A 367 -38.19 -14.80 -59.93
CA PRO A 367 -38.65 -14.17 -58.68
C PRO A 367 -38.24 -14.90 -57.40
N ALA A 368 -38.18 -16.24 -57.42
CA ALA A 368 -37.72 -17.03 -56.27
C ALA A 368 -36.22 -16.81 -55.99
N SER A 369 -35.37 -16.82 -57.02
CA SER A 369 -33.93 -16.53 -56.90
C SER A 369 -33.64 -15.08 -56.48
N ILE A 370 -34.48 -14.11 -56.89
CA ILE A 370 -34.35 -12.70 -56.49
C ILE A 370 -34.82 -12.51 -55.03
N ALA A 371 -35.87 -13.22 -54.60
CA ALA A 371 -36.29 -13.24 -53.18
C ALA A 371 -35.22 -13.89 -52.29
N LEU A 372 -34.61 -15.00 -52.73
CA LEU A 372 -33.50 -15.63 -52.02
C LEU A 372 -32.27 -14.70 -51.93
N LEU A 373 -31.94 -13.97 -53.00
CA LEU A 373 -30.87 -12.97 -52.97
C LEU A 373 -31.15 -11.87 -51.93
N TRP A 374 -32.42 -11.44 -51.83
CA TRP A 374 -32.87 -10.47 -50.83
C TRP A 374 -32.77 -11.01 -49.40
N ASP A 375 -33.07 -12.28 -49.17
CA ASP A 375 -32.91 -12.93 -47.86
C ASP A 375 -31.43 -13.20 -47.52
N VAL A 376 -30.55 -13.34 -48.51
CA VAL A 376 -29.10 -13.42 -48.30
C VAL A 376 -28.53 -12.06 -47.90
N VAL A 377 -28.80 -10.98 -48.63
CA VAL A 377 -28.22 -9.64 -48.28
C VAL A 377 -28.72 -9.07 -46.96
N GLN A 378 -29.83 -9.59 -46.40
CA GLN A 378 -30.29 -9.29 -45.05
C GLN A 378 -29.40 -9.87 -43.93
N VAL A 379 -28.43 -10.75 -44.22
CA VAL A 379 -27.49 -11.28 -43.21
C VAL A 379 -26.63 -10.11 -42.67
N PRO A 380 -26.69 -9.78 -41.37
CA PRO A 380 -26.05 -8.56 -40.85
C PRO A 380 -24.51 -8.63 -40.84
N ASP A 381 -23.86 -7.52 -41.17
CA ASP A 381 -22.43 -7.34 -40.84
C ASP A 381 -22.29 -6.92 -39.38
N PHE A 382 -22.20 -7.92 -38.49
CA PHE A 382 -21.92 -7.71 -37.07
C PHE A 382 -20.51 -7.17 -36.79
N ARG A 383 -19.57 -7.28 -37.75
CA ARG A 383 -18.19 -6.80 -37.62
C ARG A 383 -18.07 -5.31 -37.96
N LYS A 384 -19.05 -4.74 -38.67
CA LYS A 384 -19.00 -3.38 -39.26
C LYS A 384 -17.72 -3.16 -40.08
N THR A 385 -17.37 -4.17 -40.88
CA THR A 385 -16.18 -4.21 -41.71
C THR A 385 -16.27 -3.27 -42.92
N MET A 386 -15.13 -3.04 -43.58
CA MET A 386 -15.13 -2.47 -44.93
C MET A 386 -16.04 -3.31 -45.83
N THR A 387 -16.95 -2.66 -46.56
CA THR A 387 -18.09 -3.26 -47.30
C THR A 387 -17.70 -4.17 -48.49
N GLY A 388 -16.44 -4.60 -48.60
CA GLY A 388 -15.97 -5.63 -49.53
C GLY A 388 -16.13 -7.03 -48.94
N GLU A 389 -15.43 -7.34 -47.84
CA GLU A 389 -15.38 -8.68 -47.25
C GLU A 389 -16.77 -9.29 -46.95
N HIS A 390 -17.70 -8.47 -46.42
CA HIS A 390 -19.05 -8.97 -46.13
C HIS A 390 -19.78 -9.34 -47.43
N VAL A 391 -19.62 -8.55 -48.49
CA VAL A 391 -20.24 -8.80 -49.80
C VAL A 391 -19.65 -10.05 -50.47
N GLU A 392 -18.38 -10.37 -50.27
CA GLU A 392 -17.77 -11.64 -50.71
C GLU A 392 -18.39 -12.85 -49.99
N ILE A 393 -18.63 -12.76 -48.68
CA ILE A 393 -19.32 -13.80 -47.91
C ILE A 393 -20.77 -13.96 -48.40
N LEU A 394 -21.50 -12.86 -48.63
CA LEU A 394 -22.86 -12.86 -49.16
C LEU A 394 -22.93 -13.49 -50.57
N ASN A 395 -21.99 -13.13 -51.46
CA ASN A 395 -21.88 -13.71 -52.80
C ASN A 395 -21.73 -15.24 -52.71
N ARG A 396 -20.76 -15.71 -51.92
CA ARG A 396 -20.48 -17.14 -51.75
C ARG A 396 -21.64 -17.90 -51.10
N ILE A 397 -22.36 -17.31 -50.14
CA ILE A 397 -23.60 -17.88 -49.59
C ILE A 397 -24.64 -18.05 -50.70
N TYR A 398 -24.90 -17.01 -51.48
CA TYR A 398 -25.91 -17.05 -52.55
C TYR A 398 -25.54 -18.06 -53.65
N GLN A 399 -24.28 -18.07 -54.11
CA GLN A 399 -23.79 -19.05 -55.08
C GLN A 399 -23.93 -20.50 -54.57
N SER A 400 -23.68 -20.75 -53.29
CA SER A 400 -23.88 -22.09 -52.69
C SER A 400 -25.36 -22.49 -52.68
N LEU A 401 -26.24 -21.60 -52.23
CA LEU A 401 -27.69 -21.84 -52.17
C LEU A 401 -28.36 -21.93 -53.56
N MET A 402 -27.71 -21.42 -54.61
CA MET A 402 -28.13 -21.51 -56.01
C MET A 402 -27.44 -22.66 -56.79
N SER A 403 -26.58 -23.44 -56.14
CA SER A 403 -25.97 -24.65 -56.73
C SER A 403 -26.94 -25.84 -56.75
N ASP A 404 -26.55 -26.93 -57.43
CA ASP A 404 -27.34 -28.18 -57.49
C ASP A 404 -27.63 -28.79 -56.10
N GLU A 405 -26.80 -28.49 -55.08
CA GLU A 405 -27.02 -28.93 -53.69
C GLU A 405 -28.11 -28.11 -52.98
N GLY A 406 -28.38 -26.86 -53.42
CA GLY A 406 -29.36 -25.96 -52.79
C GLY A 406 -29.04 -25.59 -51.33
N ARG A 407 -27.77 -25.68 -50.93
CA ARG A 407 -27.28 -25.67 -49.55
C ARG A 407 -25.93 -24.97 -49.40
N ILE A 408 -25.57 -24.65 -48.17
CA ILE A 408 -24.23 -24.21 -47.78
C ILE A 408 -23.44 -25.45 -47.35
N ALA A 409 -22.39 -25.81 -48.10
CA ALA A 409 -21.58 -27.01 -47.83
C ALA A 409 -20.99 -27.02 -46.40
N GLU A 410 -21.23 -28.11 -45.67
CA GLU A 410 -20.87 -28.23 -44.25
C GLU A 410 -19.37 -28.05 -43.98
N SER A 411 -18.51 -28.51 -44.90
CA SER A 411 -17.05 -28.35 -44.81
C SER A 411 -16.61 -26.88 -44.85
N TRP A 412 -17.35 -26.00 -45.53
CA TRP A 412 -17.03 -24.58 -45.57
C TRP A 412 -17.43 -23.87 -44.27
N ILE A 413 -18.64 -24.10 -43.76
CA ILE A 413 -19.06 -23.53 -42.47
C ILE A 413 -18.21 -24.08 -41.32
N ALA A 414 -17.85 -25.38 -41.32
CA ALA A 414 -16.88 -25.96 -40.38
C ALA A 414 -15.57 -25.15 -40.35
N THR A 415 -14.99 -24.90 -41.53
CA THR A 415 -13.74 -24.13 -41.68
C THR A 415 -13.85 -22.71 -41.10
N GLN A 416 -15.00 -22.04 -41.23
CA GLN A 416 -15.19 -20.70 -40.68
C GLN A 416 -15.42 -20.71 -39.17
N VAL A 417 -16.24 -21.65 -38.66
CA VAL A 417 -16.53 -21.81 -37.23
C VAL A 417 -15.28 -22.21 -36.46
N ASP A 418 -14.50 -23.17 -36.97
CA ASP A 418 -13.32 -23.67 -36.27
C ASP A 418 -12.16 -22.66 -36.27
N ARG A 419 -12.04 -21.81 -37.30
CA ARG A 419 -11.14 -20.65 -37.32
C ARG A 419 -11.49 -19.60 -36.24
N LEU A 420 -12.74 -19.55 -35.79
CA LEU A 420 -13.23 -18.65 -34.74
C LEU A 420 -13.22 -19.29 -33.34
N ASN A 421 -13.10 -20.61 -33.25
CA ASN A 421 -13.14 -21.44 -32.04
C ASN A 421 -11.85 -21.36 -31.19
N LEU A 422 -11.32 -20.13 -31.02
CA LEU A 422 -10.07 -19.85 -30.31
C LEU A 422 -10.34 -18.85 -29.17
N ILE A 423 -10.06 -19.26 -27.93
CA ILE A 423 -10.25 -18.43 -26.72
C ILE A 423 -9.04 -17.57 -26.35
N GLU A 424 -7.94 -17.66 -27.10
CA GLU A 424 -6.70 -16.92 -26.86
C GLU A 424 -6.70 -15.55 -27.55
N GLY A 425 -6.50 -14.48 -26.78
CA GLY A 425 -6.38 -13.12 -27.30
C GLY A 425 -6.56 -12.07 -26.21
N ASP A 426 -6.55 -10.82 -26.62
CA ASP A 426 -7.03 -9.70 -25.82
C ASP A 426 -8.56 -9.52 -25.97
N ILE A 427 -9.07 -8.50 -25.28
CA ILE A 427 -10.51 -8.18 -25.22
C ILE A 427 -11.07 -7.86 -26.61
N ASP A 428 -10.31 -7.13 -27.42
CA ASP A 428 -10.76 -6.64 -28.72
C ASP A 428 -10.66 -7.75 -29.79
N THR A 429 -9.64 -8.63 -29.72
CA THR A 429 -9.56 -9.87 -30.51
C THR A 429 -10.77 -10.78 -30.23
N LEU A 430 -11.11 -11.00 -28.96
CA LEU A 430 -12.25 -11.83 -28.58
C LEU A 430 -13.59 -11.19 -29.00
N SER A 431 -13.75 -9.88 -28.82
CA SER A 431 -14.92 -9.13 -29.28
C SER A 431 -15.11 -9.26 -30.81
N ASN A 432 -14.03 -9.15 -31.59
CA ASN A 432 -14.07 -9.32 -33.05
C ASN A 432 -14.38 -10.76 -33.48
N ARG A 433 -13.89 -11.78 -32.76
CA ARG A 433 -14.28 -13.18 -33.00
C ARG A 433 -15.76 -13.42 -32.70
N ILE A 434 -16.30 -12.88 -31.60
CA ILE A 434 -17.74 -12.94 -31.28
C ILE A 434 -18.57 -12.26 -32.37
N ALA A 435 -18.14 -11.08 -32.84
CA ALA A 435 -18.81 -10.37 -33.93
C ALA A 435 -18.89 -11.23 -35.20
N HIS A 436 -17.80 -11.87 -35.61
CA HIS A 436 -17.81 -12.77 -36.78
C HIS A 436 -18.61 -14.07 -36.51
N MET A 437 -18.54 -14.63 -35.30
CA MET A 437 -19.26 -15.84 -34.91
C MET A 437 -20.78 -15.68 -35.11
N ARG A 438 -21.33 -14.50 -34.81
CA ARG A 438 -22.75 -14.17 -34.98
C ARG A 438 -23.25 -14.20 -36.42
N THR A 439 -22.41 -13.85 -37.40
CA THR A 439 -22.77 -14.01 -38.81
C THR A 439 -23.09 -15.48 -39.10
N TRP A 440 -22.29 -16.40 -38.55
CA TRP A 440 -22.50 -17.84 -38.67
C TRP A 440 -23.65 -18.36 -37.78
N THR A 441 -23.83 -17.84 -36.57
CA THR A 441 -25.02 -18.13 -35.74
C THR A 441 -26.32 -17.71 -36.45
N TYR A 442 -26.33 -16.54 -37.11
CA TYR A 442 -27.47 -16.06 -37.89
C TYR A 442 -27.73 -16.93 -39.13
N VAL A 443 -26.68 -17.27 -39.88
CA VAL A 443 -26.74 -18.23 -41.01
C VAL A 443 -27.30 -19.58 -40.57
N ALA A 444 -26.84 -20.13 -39.43
CA ALA A 444 -27.31 -21.40 -38.91
C ALA A 444 -28.81 -21.38 -38.51
N ASN A 445 -29.35 -20.22 -38.12
CA ASN A 445 -30.77 -20.04 -37.83
C ASN A 445 -31.65 -19.89 -39.08
N ARG A 446 -31.10 -19.82 -40.30
CA ARG A 446 -31.88 -19.75 -41.55
C ARG A 446 -32.39 -21.14 -41.95
N ALA A 447 -33.71 -21.27 -42.11
CA ALA A 447 -34.33 -22.53 -42.49
C ALA A 447 -33.94 -22.94 -43.92
N GLY A 448 -33.51 -24.19 -44.10
CA GLY A 448 -33.19 -24.76 -45.41
C GLY A 448 -31.86 -24.33 -46.02
N TRP A 449 -31.01 -23.59 -45.30
CA TRP A 449 -29.68 -23.18 -45.78
C TRP A 449 -28.57 -24.21 -45.48
N LEU A 450 -28.78 -25.07 -44.49
CA LEU A 450 -27.89 -26.15 -44.04
C LEU A 450 -28.70 -27.44 -43.92
N ASP A 451 -28.05 -28.59 -44.03
CA ASP A 451 -28.72 -29.88 -43.86
C ASP A 451 -28.94 -30.22 -42.37
N ASP A 452 -27.90 -30.31 -41.54
CA ASP A 452 -28.09 -30.36 -40.08
C ASP A 452 -28.06 -28.96 -39.44
N ALA A 453 -29.08 -28.16 -39.75
CA ALA A 453 -29.27 -26.84 -39.15
C ALA A 453 -29.36 -26.89 -37.60
N ALA A 454 -29.73 -28.03 -36.99
CA ALA A 454 -29.77 -28.17 -35.54
C ALA A 454 -28.36 -28.29 -34.94
N HIS A 455 -27.52 -29.17 -35.50
CA HIS A 455 -26.11 -29.28 -35.12
C HIS A 455 -25.38 -27.94 -35.25
N TRP A 456 -25.57 -27.23 -36.38
CA TRP A 456 -24.89 -25.94 -36.58
C TRP A 456 -25.40 -24.84 -35.64
N GLN A 457 -26.69 -24.80 -35.30
CA GLN A 457 -27.22 -23.87 -34.28
C GLN A 457 -26.67 -24.14 -32.88
N GLU A 458 -26.46 -25.41 -32.50
CA GLU A 458 -25.83 -25.75 -31.23
C GLU A 458 -24.33 -25.44 -31.25
N ARG A 459 -23.60 -25.86 -32.30
CA ARG A 459 -22.15 -25.65 -32.44
C ARG A 459 -21.77 -24.17 -32.43
N THR A 460 -22.45 -23.34 -33.24
CA THR A 460 -22.17 -21.89 -33.31
C THR A 460 -22.45 -21.19 -31.98
N ARG A 461 -23.56 -21.52 -31.31
CA ARG A 461 -23.89 -21.02 -29.96
C ARG A 461 -22.85 -21.46 -28.92
N ALA A 462 -22.43 -22.72 -28.93
CA ALA A 462 -21.42 -23.25 -28.02
C ALA A 462 -20.02 -22.64 -28.26
N VAL A 463 -19.73 -22.08 -29.43
CA VAL A 463 -18.53 -21.25 -29.66
C VAL A 463 -18.75 -19.82 -29.18
N GLU A 464 -19.88 -19.16 -29.50
CA GLU A 464 -20.17 -17.79 -29.02
C GLU A 464 -20.21 -17.71 -27.48
N ASP A 465 -20.76 -18.71 -26.80
CA ASP A 465 -20.77 -18.80 -25.34
C ASP A 465 -19.34 -18.89 -24.76
N ARG A 466 -18.50 -19.79 -25.28
CA ARG A 466 -17.11 -19.95 -24.80
C ARG A 466 -16.24 -18.72 -25.07
N LEU A 467 -16.42 -18.07 -26.23
CA LEU A 467 -15.78 -16.78 -26.51
C LEU A 467 -16.29 -15.68 -25.57
N SER A 468 -17.59 -15.66 -25.25
CA SER A 468 -18.22 -14.68 -24.36
C SER A 468 -17.75 -14.81 -22.91
N ASP A 469 -17.54 -16.04 -22.44
CA ASP A 469 -17.03 -16.32 -21.10
C ASP A 469 -15.54 -15.98 -20.99
N ALA A 470 -14.73 -16.34 -22.00
CA ALA A 470 -13.34 -15.89 -22.09
C ALA A 470 -13.23 -14.35 -22.11
N LEU A 471 -14.10 -13.67 -22.87
CA LEU A 471 -14.16 -12.20 -22.89
C LEU A 471 -14.56 -11.63 -21.52
N HIS A 472 -15.54 -12.23 -20.83
CA HIS A 472 -15.92 -11.83 -19.48
C HIS A 472 -14.77 -12.01 -18.49
N GLU A 473 -14.01 -13.11 -18.60
CA GLU A 473 -12.86 -13.34 -17.74
C GLU A 473 -11.76 -12.30 -17.98
N ARG A 474 -11.39 -12.02 -19.25
CA ARG A 474 -10.38 -11.00 -19.60
C ARG A 474 -10.79 -9.60 -19.13
N LEU A 475 -12.07 -9.23 -19.27
CA LEU A 475 -12.61 -7.98 -18.71
C LEU A 475 -12.47 -7.94 -17.19
N THR A 476 -12.80 -9.03 -16.49
CA THR A 476 -12.73 -9.12 -15.04
C THR A 476 -11.29 -9.07 -14.53
N GLN A 477 -10.37 -9.83 -15.14
CA GLN A 477 -8.93 -9.81 -14.84
C GLN A 477 -8.33 -8.40 -15.04
N ARG A 478 -8.78 -7.65 -16.05
CA ARG A 478 -8.27 -6.31 -16.38
C ARG A 478 -8.89 -5.20 -15.53
N PHE A 479 -10.17 -5.27 -15.17
CA PHE A 479 -10.92 -4.16 -14.57
C PHE A 479 -11.44 -4.40 -13.14
N VAL A 480 -11.19 -5.57 -12.54
CA VAL A 480 -11.56 -5.90 -11.15
C VAL A 480 -10.35 -6.47 -10.40
N ASP A 481 -9.85 -5.76 -9.39
CA ASP A 481 -9.01 -6.37 -8.36
C ASP A 481 -9.91 -7.12 -7.37
N ARG A 482 -9.94 -8.45 -7.53
CA ARG A 482 -10.73 -9.35 -6.67
C ARG A 482 -10.39 -9.21 -5.18
N ARG A 483 -9.13 -8.94 -4.80
CA ARG A 483 -8.74 -8.81 -3.38
C ARG A 483 -9.33 -7.53 -2.79
N THR A 484 -9.13 -6.38 -3.44
CA THR A 484 -9.72 -5.11 -2.98
C THR A 484 -11.25 -5.13 -3.04
N SER A 485 -11.86 -5.75 -4.06
CA SER A 485 -13.32 -5.93 -4.12
C SER A 485 -13.87 -6.74 -2.95
N ILE A 486 -13.28 -7.91 -2.64
CA ILE A 486 -13.71 -8.75 -1.51
C ILE A 486 -13.50 -8.05 -0.17
N LEU A 487 -12.37 -7.34 0.00
CA LEU A 487 -12.10 -6.53 1.20
C LEU A 487 -13.14 -5.41 1.38
N MET A 488 -13.46 -4.66 0.32
CA MET A 488 -14.48 -3.60 0.32
C MET A 488 -15.92 -4.12 0.52
N LYS A 489 -16.16 -5.41 0.25
CA LYS A 489 -17.42 -6.11 0.50
C LYS A 489 -17.54 -6.54 1.97
N ARG A 490 -16.53 -7.25 2.51
CA ARG A 490 -16.50 -7.67 3.92
C ARG A 490 -16.51 -6.48 4.89
N LEU A 491 -15.74 -5.42 4.60
CA LEU A 491 -15.72 -4.18 5.39
C LEU A 491 -17.05 -3.40 5.35
N ARG A 492 -18.02 -3.81 4.50
CA ARG A 492 -19.38 -3.26 4.39
C ARG A 492 -20.44 -4.16 5.06
N GLU A 493 -20.21 -5.47 5.13
CA GLU A 493 -21.16 -6.47 5.64
C GLU A 493 -21.31 -6.42 7.18
N ARG A 494 -20.39 -5.75 7.88
CA ARG A 494 -20.58 -5.16 9.21
C ARG A 494 -20.73 -6.15 10.37
N GLU A 495 -20.20 -7.36 10.21
CA GLU A 495 -19.73 -8.13 11.36
C GLU A 495 -18.49 -7.44 11.97
N ASP A 496 -18.25 -7.63 13.27
CA ASP A 496 -17.08 -7.06 13.95
C ASP A 496 -15.81 -7.73 13.41
N LEU A 497 -15.01 -6.98 12.63
CA LEU A 497 -13.73 -7.45 12.08
C LEU A 497 -12.87 -8.06 13.19
N MET A 498 -12.64 -9.36 13.11
CA MET A 498 -11.90 -10.12 14.11
C MET A 498 -10.40 -9.86 13.95
N ALA A 499 -9.97 -8.74 14.53
CA ALA A 499 -8.59 -8.42 14.82
C ALA A 499 -8.10 -9.30 15.98
N SER A 500 -7.44 -10.41 15.62
CA SER A 500 -6.75 -11.30 16.54
C SER A 500 -5.28 -10.89 16.68
N ILE A 501 -4.68 -11.21 17.82
CA ILE A 501 -3.26 -10.96 18.10
C ILE A 501 -2.67 -12.27 18.62
N ASN A 502 -1.65 -12.80 17.95
CA ASN A 502 -1.00 -14.06 18.37
C ASN A 502 -0.03 -13.82 19.54
N GLU A 503 0.51 -14.89 20.13
CA GLU A 503 1.45 -14.79 21.26
C GLU A 503 2.76 -14.08 20.89
N GLU A 504 3.17 -14.12 19.63
CA GLU A 504 4.31 -13.36 19.10
C GLU A 504 4.00 -11.87 18.85
N GLY A 505 2.76 -11.43 19.07
CA GLY A 505 2.31 -10.06 18.84
C GLY A 505 1.97 -9.69 17.39
N ASP A 506 1.89 -10.64 16.47
CA ASP A 506 1.38 -10.37 15.11
C ASP A 506 -0.10 -10.03 15.16
N VAL A 507 -0.47 -8.95 14.48
CA VAL A 507 -1.84 -8.42 14.45
C VAL A 507 -2.49 -8.84 13.14
N LEU A 508 -3.46 -9.74 13.25
CA LEU A 508 -4.13 -10.42 12.15
C LEU A 508 -5.60 -9.98 12.11
N VAL A 509 -6.01 -9.27 11.06
CA VAL A 509 -7.42 -8.87 10.85
C VAL A 509 -8.01 -9.78 9.79
N GLU A 510 -9.01 -10.60 10.16
CA GLU A 510 -9.59 -11.62 9.27
C GLU A 510 -8.54 -12.58 8.65
N GLY A 511 -7.42 -12.80 9.37
CA GLY A 511 -6.30 -13.61 8.92
C GLY A 511 -5.26 -12.90 8.05
N GLU A 512 -5.45 -11.62 7.66
CA GLU A 512 -4.41 -10.82 7.00
C GLU A 512 -3.51 -10.11 8.02
N PHE A 513 -2.18 -10.22 7.85
CA PHE A 513 -1.18 -9.55 8.70
C PHE A 513 -1.12 -8.05 8.43
N VAL A 514 -1.34 -7.24 9.47
CA VAL A 514 -1.34 -5.76 9.39
C VAL A 514 -0.06 -5.15 10.01
N GLY A 515 0.58 -5.86 10.93
CA GLY A 515 1.79 -5.41 11.62
C GLY A 515 2.06 -6.22 12.90
N LYS A 516 3.08 -5.85 13.67
CA LYS A 516 3.50 -6.55 14.91
C LYS A 516 3.50 -5.57 16.10
N LEU A 517 2.86 -5.96 17.20
CA LEU A 517 2.79 -5.23 18.47
C LEU A 517 4.01 -5.60 19.33
N GLN A 518 5.05 -4.78 19.26
CA GLN A 518 6.31 -4.96 19.97
C GLN A 518 6.26 -4.25 21.32
N GLY A 519 6.15 -5.02 22.41
CA GLY A 519 5.91 -4.44 23.74
C GLY A 519 4.57 -3.70 23.78
N PHE A 520 4.63 -2.37 23.84
CA PHE A 520 3.48 -1.44 23.78
C PHE A 520 3.42 -0.59 22.49
N VAL A 521 4.29 -0.86 21.52
CA VAL A 521 4.38 -0.09 20.26
C VAL A 521 3.90 -0.97 19.10
N PHE A 522 2.86 -0.52 18.39
CA PHE A 522 2.41 -1.18 17.17
C PHE A 522 3.22 -0.71 15.95
N VAL A 523 3.80 -1.66 15.21
CA VAL A 523 4.58 -1.41 13.99
C VAL A 523 3.85 -2.00 12.79
N THR A 524 3.33 -1.14 11.90
CA THR A 524 2.65 -1.53 10.66
C THR A 524 3.63 -2.11 9.62
N ASP A 525 3.21 -3.09 8.82
CA ASP A 525 4.01 -3.57 7.69
C ASP A 525 4.11 -2.48 6.58
N PRO A 526 5.31 -2.01 6.19
CA PRO A 526 5.49 -1.04 5.11
C PRO A 526 5.05 -1.55 3.72
N ARG A 527 4.69 -2.83 3.57
CA ARG A 527 4.12 -3.39 2.33
C ARG A 527 2.64 -3.06 2.12
N ALA A 528 1.96 -2.47 3.12
CA ALA A 528 0.53 -2.19 3.11
C ALA A 528 0.16 -0.76 2.64
N GLU A 529 0.90 -0.18 1.68
CA GLU A 529 0.65 1.18 1.20
C GLU A 529 -0.67 1.32 0.41
N GLY A 530 -1.63 2.08 0.93
CA GLY A 530 -2.82 2.47 0.17
C GLY A 530 -4.00 2.96 1.01
N ILE A 531 -5.14 3.17 0.35
CA ILE A 531 -6.42 3.58 1.00
C ILE A 531 -6.86 2.58 2.09
N GLN A 532 -6.40 1.34 2.00
CA GLN A 532 -6.60 0.26 2.97
C GLN A 532 -6.08 0.63 4.38
N GLU A 533 -4.99 1.40 4.48
CA GLU A 533 -4.34 1.79 5.75
C GLU A 533 -5.33 2.33 6.78
N LYS A 534 -6.22 3.26 6.39
CA LYS A 534 -7.15 3.92 7.32
C LYS A 534 -8.31 3.04 7.77
N ALA A 535 -8.72 2.09 6.93
CA ALA A 535 -9.78 1.16 7.28
C ALA A 535 -9.24 0.03 8.19
N LEU A 536 -8.06 -0.50 7.87
CA LEU A 536 -7.39 -1.53 8.66
C LEU A 536 -6.92 -0.98 10.03
N ARG A 537 -6.38 0.24 10.09
CA ARG A 537 -6.04 0.88 11.38
C ARG A 537 -7.26 0.97 12.30
N ALA A 538 -8.36 1.59 11.83
CA ALA A 538 -9.57 1.75 12.63
C ALA A 538 -10.19 0.44 13.14
N ALA A 539 -10.02 -0.67 12.40
CA ALA A 539 -10.39 -2.01 12.87
C ALA A 539 -9.41 -2.53 13.93
N SER A 540 -8.09 -2.43 13.67
CA SER A 540 -7.05 -2.88 14.60
C SER A 540 -7.03 -2.10 15.92
N ASP A 541 -7.31 -0.79 15.91
CA ASP A 541 -7.24 0.10 17.09
C ASP A 541 -8.11 -0.39 18.26
N LYS A 542 -9.30 -0.93 17.96
CA LYS A 542 -10.25 -1.48 18.95
C LYS A 542 -9.67 -2.69 19.69
N ALA A 543 -8.97 -3.59 18.99
CA ALA A 543 -8.36 -4.78 19.57
C ALA A 543 -6.98 -4.50 20.19
N LEU A 544 -6.18 -3.65 19.53
CA LEU A 544 -4.90 -3.15 20.04
C LEU A 544 -5.07 -2.50 21.41
N ALA A 545 -6.07 -1.64 21.61
CA ALA A 545 -6.34 -1.02 22.90
C ALA A 545 -6.57 -2.05 24.03
N ALA A 546 -7.36 -3.10 23.76
CA ALA A 546 -7.65 -4.13 24.75
C ALA A 546 -6.40 -4.95 25.12
N GLU A 547 -5.61 -5.40 24.14
CA GLU A 547 -4.38 -6.17 24.39
C GLU A 547 -3.27 -5.29 24.99
N ILE A 548 -3.16 -4.01 24.64
CA ILE A 548 -2.19 -3.08 25.24
C ILE A 548 -2.48 -2.87 26.73
N VAL A 549 -3.75 -2.72 27.14
CA VAL A 549 -4.13 -2.64 28.57
C VAL A 549 -3.88 -3.96 29.31
N SER A 550 -4.15 -5.09 28.65
CA SER A 550 -3.82 -6.44 29.13
C SER A 550 -2.31 -6.64 29.32
N ARG A 551 -1.47 -6.16 28.40
CA ARG A 551 0.00 -6.16 28.52
C ARG A 551 0.47 -5.23 29.62
N ALA A 552 -0.10 -4.03 29.75
CA ALA A 552 0.27 -3.05 30.77
C ALA A 552 -0.02 -3.58 32.19
N THR A 553 -1.15 -4.24 32.37
CA THR A 553 -1.53 -4.90 33.63
C THR A 553 -0.58 -6.05 33.97
N ARG A 554 -0.26 -6.93 33.00
CA ARG A 554 0.74 -8.00 33.18
C ARG A 554 2.11 -7.43 33.55
N PHE A 555 2.57 -6.39 32.84
CA PHE A 555 3.85 -5.73 33.08
C PHE A 555 3.96 -5.11 34.48
N ALA A 556 2.89 -4.50 34.99
CA ALA A 556 2.87 -3.93 36.35
C ALA A 556 3.16 -5.00 37.43
N THR A 557 2.72 -6.25 37.20
CA THR A 557 2.93 -7.39 38.11
C THR A 557 4.18 -8.24 37.81
N THR A 558 4.82 -8.05 36.66
CA THR A 558 5.98 -8.84 36.19
C THR A 558 7.15 -8.87 37.20
N PRO A 559 7.78 -10.03 37.47
CA PRO A 559 8.98 -10.13 38.30
C PRO A 559 10.13 -9.20 37.87
N ALA A 560 10.86 -8.65 38.84
CA ALA A 560 11.97 -7.73 38.58
C ALA A 560 13.13 -8.34 37.76
N SER A 561 13.18 -9.67 37.65
CA SER A 561 14.13 -10.44 36.86
C SER A 561 13.81 -10.51 35.35
N GLU A 562 12.58 -10.21 34.92
CA GLU A 562 12.20 -10.17 33.49
C GLU A 562 12.43 -8.79 32.83
N ILE A 563 12.81 -7.79 33.62
CA ILE A 563 13.09 -6.43 33.15
C ILE A 563 14.61 -6.26 33.10
N HIS A 564 15.11 -5.80 31.95
CA HIS A 564 16.54 -5.57 31.72
C HIS A 564 16.78 -4.17 31.15
N LEU A 565 17.95 -3.59 31.41
CA LEU A 565 18.38 -2.31 30.87
C LEU A 565 19.53 -2.54 29.88
N THR A 566 19.43 -1.98 28.67
CA THR A 566 20.51 -2.06 27.66
C THR A 566 21.60 -1.02 27.89
N GLU A 567 22.73 -1.21 27.22
CA GLU A 567 23.84 -0.25 27.18
C GLU A 567 23.50 1.05 26.43
N HIS A 568 22.32 1.11 25.78
CA HIS A 568 21.70 2.31 25.20
C HIS A 568 20.53 2.84 26.06
N GLY A 569 20.48 2.50 27.35
CA GLY A 569 19.48 3.00 28.29
C GLY A 569 18.03 2.59 28.01
N ARG A 570 17.78 1.55 27.19
CA ARG A 570 16.41 1.08 26.86
C ARG A 570 16.00 -0.03 27.82
N PHE A 571 14.76 0.03 28.31
CA PHE A 571 14.15 -1.02 29.14
C PHE A 571 13.55 -2.09 28.25
N ILE A 572 13.99 -3.33 28.43
CA ILE A 572 13.54 -4.52 27.69
C ILE A 572 12.68 -5.40 28.60
N TRP A 573 11.56 -5.87 28.06
CA TRP A 573 10.73 -6.93 28.63
C TRP A 573 10.32 -7.89 27.51
N LYS A 574 10.48 -9.21 27.74
CA LYS A 574 10.21 -10.28 26.75
C LYS A 574 10.77 -9.97 25.35
N GLY A 575 12.02 -9.49 25.29
CA GLY A 575 12.72 -9.17 24.05
C GLY A 575 12.38 -7.81 23.40
N HIS A 576 11.33 -7.12 23.85
CA HIS A 576 10.88 -5.84 23.26
C HIS A 576 11.17 -4.64 24.16
N ALA A 577 11.39 -3.48 23.55
CA ALA A 577 11.57 -2.22 24.27
C ALA A 577 10.23 -1.68 24.78
N VAL A 578 10.16 -1.36 26.07
CA VAL A 578 8.97 -0.82 26.76
C VAL A 578 9.19 0.59 27.32
N GLY A 579 10.44 1.07 27.33
CA GLY A 579 10.79 2.40 27.81
C GLY A 579 12.24 2.76 27.50
N ARG A 580 12.61 4.01 27.78
CA ARG A 580 14.00 4.49 27.75
C ARG A 580 14.31 5.37 28.97
N LEU A 581 15.59 5.47 29.30
CA LEU A 581 16.13 6.51 30.17
C LEU A 581 16.34 7.80 29.37
N MET A 582 16.08 8.92 30.04
CA MET A 582 16.29 10.28 29.57
C MET A 582 17.11 11.04 30.62
N ALA A 583 17.79 12.11 30.22
CA ALA A 583 18.46 12.99 31.16
C ALA A 583 17.48 13.56 32.20
N GLY A 584 17.97 13.75 33.42
CA GLY A 584 17.22 14.32 34.53
C GLY A 584 18.05 15.33 35.31
N ASP A 585 17.55 15.75 36.47
CA ASP A 585 18.02 16.96 37.15
C ASP A 585 19.38 16.78 37.85
N SER A 586 19.87 15.54 37.96
CA SER A 586 21.24 15.22 38.36
C SER A 586 21.70 13.89 37.73
N PRO A 587 23.01 13.59 37.71
CA PRO A 587 23.55 12.35 37.12
C PRO A 587 23.05 11.05 37.78
N LEU A 588 22.51 11.13 39.01
CA LEU A 588 21.93 9.99 39.75
C LEU A 588 20.40 10.06 39.82
N ALA A 589 19.76 10.97 39.10
CA ALA A 589 18.31 11.10 39.00
C ALA A 589 17.86 11.25 37.53
N PRO A 590 18.19 10.30 36.62
CA PRO A 590 17.67 10.31 35.26
C PRO A 590 16.15 10.09 35.27
N ARG A 591 15.49 10.56 34.22
CA ARG A 591 14.05 10.40 34.03
C ARG A 591 13.79 9.11 33.25
N VAL A 592 12.69 8.42 33.55
CA VAL A 592 12.20 7.27 32.78
C VAL A 592 11.10 7.75 31.85
N GLU A 593 11.06 7.23 30.63
CA GLU A 593 9.98 7.46 29.66
C GLU A 593 9.45 6.12 29.11
N VAL A 594 8.14 5.91 29.19
CA VAL A 594 7.45 4.75 28.56
C VAL A 594 7.39 4.92 27.05
N LEU A 595 7.79 3.86 26.32
CA LEU A 595 7.66 3.76 24.86
C LEU A 595 6.38 2.99 24.53
N ALA A 596 5.35 3.70 24.04
CA ALA A 596 4.06 3.12 23.69
C ALA A 596 3.33 3.94 22.60
N SER A 597 2.43 3.28 21.87
CA SER A 597 1.50 3.94 20.93
C SER A 597 0.34 4.66 21.67
N GLU A 598 -0.42 5.51 20.97
CA GLU A 598 -1.45 6.41 21.56
C GLU A 598 -2.56 5.67 22.35
N GLN A 599 -2.76 4.39 22.06
CA GLN A 599 -3.72 3.52 22.74
C GLN A 599 -3.35 3.27 24.22
N LEU A 600 -2.08 3.44 24.64
CA LEU A 600 -1.68 3.40 26.06
C LEU A 600 -1.71 4.82 26.67
N ASN A 601 -2.83 5.16 27.30
CA ASN A 601 -3.05 6.48 27.91
C ASN A 601 -3.63 6.37 29.34
N GLY A 602 -3.69 7.51 30.04
CA GLY A 602 -4.23 7.60 31.40
C GLY A 602 -3.59 6.62 32.41
N PRO A 603 -4.38 5.99 33.28
CA PRO A 603 -3.87 5.27 34.46
C PRO A 603 -3.05 4.03 34.10
N ASP A 604 -3.25 3.41 32.94
CA ASP A 604 -2.47 2.24 32.53
C ASP A 604 -1.07 2.62 32.04
N ARG A 605 -0.91 3.81 31.46
CA ARG A 605 0.42 4.39 31.18
C ARG A 605 1.15 4.73 32.48
N GLU A 606 0.44 5.27 33.46
CA GLU A 606 0.98 5.63 34.78
C GLU A 606 1.49 4.39 35.52
N LYS A 607 0.75 3.28 35.56
CA LYS A 607 1.22 2.01 36.14
C LYS A 607 2.54 1.53 35.53
N VAL A 608 2.69 1.58 34.20
CA VAL A 608 3.93 1.15 33.50
C VAL A 608 5.08 2.11 33.82
N GLN A 609 4.82 3.42 33.83
CA GLN A 609 5.78 4.47 34.17
C GLN A 609 6.29 4.34 35.61
N GLU A 610 5.40 4.15 36.58
CA GLU A 610 5.72 3.90 37.98
C GLU A 610 6.51 2.60 38.14
N ARG A 611 6.10 1.51 37.47
CA ARG A 611 6.79 0.21 37.54
C ARG A 611 8.23 0.29 37.06
N LEU A 612 8.47 0.94 35.90
CA LEU A 612 9.83 1.15 35.39
C LEU A 612 10.65 2.07 36.28
N THR A 613 10.05 3.14 36.82
CA THR A 613 10.74 4.10 37.69
C THR A 613 11.13 3.46 39.03
N ALA A 614 10.25 2.64 39.61
CA ALA A 614 10.52 1.88 40.82
C ALA A 614 11.59 0.80 40.60
N TRP A 615 11.51 0.04 39.50
CA TRP A 615 12.53 -0.95 39.13
C TRP A 615 13.90 -0.30 38.94
N PHE A 616 13.97 0.80 38.17
CA PHE A 616 15.23 1.48 37.91
C PHE A 616 15.83 2.08 39.17
N ARG A 617 15.01 2.65 40.08
CA ARG A 617 15.48 3.17 41.36
C ARG A 617 16.14 2.08 42.21
N VAL A 618 15.61 0.86 42.22
CA VAL A 618 16.22 -0.29 42.91
C VAL A 618 17.49 -0.76 42.19
N HIS A 619 17.47 -0.85 40.86
CA HIS A 619 18.64 -1.25 40.07
C HIS A 619 19.81 -0.27 40.23
N LEU A 620 19.54 1.03 40.23
CA LEU A 620 20.52 2.10 40.49
C LEU A 620 21.06 2.03 41.92
N ALA A 621 20.18 1.91 42.91
CA ALA A 621 20.56 1.85 44.33
C ALA A 621 21.43 0.63 44.67
N THR A 622 21.18 -0.52 44.03
CA THR A 622 21.95 -1.75 44.24
C THR A 622 23.25 -1.79 43.41
N THR A 623 23.22 -1.29 42.18
CA THR A 623 24.39 -1.33 41.27
C THR A 623 25.41 -0.24 41.60
N LEU A 624 24.96 0.95 42.00
CA LEU A 624 25.82 2.09 42.39
C LEU A 624 25.78 2.38 43.91
N GLU A 625 25.50 1.36 44.74
CA GLU A 625 25.40 1.46 46.21
C GLU A 625 26.47 2.38 46.86
N PRO A 626 27.78 2.30 46.55
CA PRO A 626 28.78 3.14 47.20
C PRO A 626 28.60 4.63 46.87
N LEU A 627 28.20 4.93 45.63
CA LEU A 627 28.02 6.29 45.13
C LEU A 627 26.72 6.90 45.65
N MET A 628 25.66 6.09 45.73
CA MET A 628 24.38 6.46 46.35
C MET A 628 24.53 6.69 47.86
N THR A 629 25.34 5.88 48.54
CA THR A 629 25.69 6.09 49.96
C THR A 629 26.51 7.37 50.14
N LEU A 630 27.43 7.69 49.22
CA LEU A 630 28.24 8.91 49.27
C LEU A 630 27.38 10.17 49.05
N SER A 631 26.35 10.12 48.18
CA SER A 631 25.47 11.26 47.91
C SER A 631 24.41 11.51 48.98
N SER A 632 24.04 10.50 49.78
CA SER A 632 22.97 10.59 50.79
C SER A 632 23.46 10.73 52.25
N THR A 633 24.76 10.86 52.49
CA THR A 633 25.36 10.86 53.84
C THR A 633 25.60 12.28 54.37
N ASP A 634 24.98 12.63 55.50
CA ASP A 634 25.30 13.87 56.25
C ASP A 634 26.48 13.75 57.24
N GLU A 635 26.97 12.52 57.50
CA GLU A 635 28.20 12.27 58.30
C GLU A 635 29.49 12.85 57.66
N VAL A 636 29.43 13.27 56.39
CA VAL A 636 30.56 13.86 55.67
C VAL A 636 30.45 15.39 55.75
N THR A 637 31.40 16.04 56.42
CA THR A 637 31.30 17.45 56.83
C THR A 637 32.41 18.33 56.24
N GLY A 638 32.18 19.65 56.21
CA GLY A 638 33.18 20.63 55.74
C GLY A 638 33.68 20.37 54.32
N LEU A 639 35.00 20.50 54.11
CA LEU A 639 35.65 20.26 52.82
C LEU A 639 35.45 18.84 52.29
N ALA A 640 35.24 17.85 53.17
CA ALA A 640 34.98 16.48 52.73
C ALA A 640 33.65 16.37 51.96
N LYS A 641 32.64 17.19 52.31
CA LYS A 641 31.35 17.23 51.62
C LYS A 641 31.46 17.82 50.21
N GLY A 642 32.35 18.81 50.03
CA GLY A 642 32.70 19.34 48.70
C GLY A 642 33.36 18.29 47.80
N VAL A 643 34.34 17.54 48.33
CA VAL A 643 34.99 16.45 47.59
C VAL A 643 34.04 15.28 47.31
N ALA A 644 33.12 14.96 48.24
CA ALA A 644 32.06 13.99 48.00
C ALA A 644 31.13 14.41 46.85
N PHE A 645 30.69 15.68 46.85
CA PHE A 645 29.85 16.24 45.78
C PHE A 645 30.56 16.22 44.42
N GLN A 646 31.82 16.65 44.36
CA GLN A 646 32.65 16.59 43.15
C GLN A 646 32.79 15.14 42.63
N LEU A 647 32.97 14.15 43.52
CA LEU A 647 33.01 12.74 43.15
C LEU A 647 31.67 12.23 42.61
N VAL A 648 30.55 12.62 43.22
CA VAL A 648 29.19 12.27 42.76
C VAL A 648 28.91 12.83 41.36
N GLU A 649 29.24 14.10 41.11
CA GLU A 649 29.08 14.75 39.79
C GLU A 649 29.91 14.11 38.67
N HIS A 650 31.03 13.48 39.03
CA HIS A 650 31.92 12.73 38.12
C HIS A 650 31.77 11.21 38.29
N LEU A 651 30.60 10.74 38.73
CA LEU A 651 30.20 9.33 38.82
C LEU A 651 31.20 8.41 39.55
N GLY A 652 31.92 8.97 40.52
CA GLY A 652 32.82 8.25 41.43
C GLY A 652 34.29 8.17 40.99
N GLY A 653 34.72 8.93 39.97
CA GLY A 653 36.11 8.95 39.50
C GLY A 653 36.63 10.34 39.10
N LEU A 654 37.70 10.81 39.76
CA LEU A 654 38.35 12.10 39.51
C LEU A 654 39.86 11.96 39.25
N ASN A 655 40.37 12.75 38.31
CA ASN A 655 41.81 12.96 38.14
C ASN A 655 42.31 13.89 39.27
N ARG A 656 43.31 13.44 40.06
CA ARG A 656 43.74 14.12 41.31
C ARG A 656 44.19 15.57 41.10
N GLU A 657 44.66 15.88 39.90
CA GLU A 657 45.14 17.20 39.50
C GLU A 657 44.05 18.28 39.47
N LEU A 658 42.79 17.91 39.17
CA LEU A 658 41.66 18.84 39.07
C LEU A 658 41.31 19.49 40.42
N ILE A 659 41.41 18.70 41.50
CA ILE A 659 41.02 19.06 42.87
C ILE A 659 42.25 19.10 43.80
N GLY A 660 43.44 19.34 43.23
CA GLY A 660 44.73 19.19 43.91
C GLY A 660 44.97 20.13 45.10
N ASN A 661 44.24 21.26 45.17
CA ASN A 661 44.27 22.18 46.32
C ASN A 661 43.34 21.69 47.44
N ASP A 662 42.11 21.31 47.10
CA ASP A 662 41.10 20.80 48.03
C ASP A 662 41.61 19.58 48.79
N ILE A 663 42.28 18.64 48.09
CA ILE A 663 42.91 17.46 48.71
C ILE A 663 44.04 17.83 49.68
N ARG A 664 44.77 18.94 49.45
CA ARG A 664 45.83 19.42 50.34
C ARG A 664 45.27 20.09 51.59
N ALA A 665 44.18 20.84 51.44
CA ALA A 665 43.45 21.47 52.54
C ALA A 665 42.64 20.45 53.36
N LEU A 666 42.20 19.35 52.75
CA LEU A 666 41.49 18.27 53.42
C LEU A 666 42.38 17.59 54.46
N ASP A 667 41.92 17.62 55.71
CA ASP A 667 42.58 17.05 56.88
C ASP A 667 42.51 15.51 56.92
N GLN A 668 43.06 14.92 58.00
CA GLN A 668 43.07 13.47 58.17
C GLN A 668 41.69 12.91 58.56
N GLU A 669 40.82 13.70 59.19
CA GLU A 669 39.48 13.27 59.60
C GLU A 669 38.54 13.16 58.39
N GLY A 670 38.45 14.20 57.55
CA GLY A 670 37.67 14.18 56.31
C GLY A 670 38.17 13.12 55.31
N ARG A 671 39.49 12.88 55.25
CA ARG A 671 40.04 11.70 54.53
C ARG A 671 39.59 10.37 55.15
N GLY A 672 39.44 10.32 56.47
CA GLY A 672 38.89 9.16 57.20
C GLY A 672 37.41 8.92 56.87
N GLN A 673 36.58 9.97 56.91
CA GLN A 673 35.16 9.94 56.53
C GLN A 673 34.99 9.38 55.10
N LEU A 674 35.70 9.93 54.12
CA LEU A 674 35.62 9.49 52.72
C LEU A 674 36.15 8.06 52.50
N ARG A 675 37.20 7.65 53.23
CA ARG A 675 37.71 6.25 53.18
C ARG A 675 36.69 5.24 53.73
N LYS A 676 35.97 5.57 54.82
CA LYS A 676 34.89 4.72 55.35
C LYS A 676 33.78 4.48 54.32
N LYS A 677 33.54 5.46 53.43
CA LYS A 677 32.57 5.38 52.32
C LYS A 677 33.17 4.78 51.02
N GLY A 678 34.36 4.17 51.08
CA GLY A 678 34.96 3.43 49.96
C GLY A 678 35.82 4.23 48.98
N VAL A 679 36.12 5.51 49.27
CA VAL A 679 36.97 6.34 48.39
C VAL A 679 38.47 6.01 48.56
N ARG A 680 39.13 5.60 47.47
CA ARG A 680 40.60 5.43 47.41
C ARG A 680 41.26 6.74 46.97
N PHE A 681 42.21 7.20 47.77
CA PHE A 681 43.08 8.33 47.47
C PHE A 681 44.38 7.84 46.83
N GLY A 682 44.45 7.83 45.49
CA GLY A 682 45.64 7.48 44.73
C GLY A 682 46.65 8.63 44.60
N ALA A 683 47.78 8.36 43.93
CA ALA A 683 48.72 9.35 43.45
C ALA A 683 48.17 10.14 42.25
N HIS A 684 47.46 9.49 41.32
CA HIS A 684 47.00 10.11 40.06
C HIS A 684 45.48 10.31 39.99
N SER A 685 44.70 9.50 40.70
CA SER A 685 43.23 9.53 40.75
C SER A 685 42.69 9.52 42.19
N ILE A 686 41.48 10.04 42.38
CA ILE A 686 40.62 9.72 43.52
C ILE A 686 39.37 9.05 42.97
N PHE A 687 39.08 7.83 43.42
CA PHE A 687 38.00 7.02 42.84
C PHE A 687 37.47 5.99 43.83
N MET A 688 36.32 5.40 43.52
CA MET A 688 35.72 4.31 44.29
C MET A 688 36.00 2.96 43.59
N PRO A 689 36.89 2.08 44.10
CA PRO A 689 37.31 0.88 43.37
C PRO A 689 36.17 -0.11 43.05
N ALA A 690 35.09 -0.10 43.84
CA ALA A 690 33.91 -0.92 43.58
C ALA A 690 33.19 -0.58 42.26
N LEU A 691 33.29 0.67 41.79
CA LEU A 691 32.66 1.15 40.56
C LEU A 691 33.43 0.74 39.28
N LEU A 692 34.65 0.22 39.42
CA LEU A 692 35.42 -0.37 38.31
C LEU A 692 34.96 -1.80 37.94
N LYS A 693 33.96 -2.35 38.64
CA LYS A 693 33.33 -3.63 38.28
C LYS A 693 32.47 -3.47 37.02
N PRO A 694 32.28 -4.53 36.19
CA PRO A 694 31.63 -4.39 34.88
C PRO A 694 30.20 -3.82 34.91
N ALA A 695 29.34 -4.26 35.84
CA ALA A 695 27.96 -3.78 35.92
C ALA A 695 27.87 -2.28 36.34
N PRO A 696 28.54 -1.83 37.42
CA PRO A 696 28.67 -0.41 37.72
C PRO A 696 29.23 0.43 36.56
N ALA A 697 30.31 -0.02 35.92
CA ALA A 697 30.95 0.73 34.82
C ALA A 697 30.02 0.90 33.60
N ARG A 698 29.23 -0.13 33.25
CA ARG A 698 28.21 -0.04 32.17
C ARG A 698 27.09 0.94 32.53
N LEU A 699 26.56 0.89 33.75
CA LEU A 699 25.51 1.82 34.18
C LEU A 699 26.03 3.27 34.28
N ILE A 700 27.27 3.46 34.74
CA ILE A 700 27.95 4.77 34.74
C ILE A 700 28.09 5.32 33.31
N LEU A 701 28.44 4.50 32.31
CA LEU A 701 28.50 4.94 30.92
C LEU A 701 27.13 5.41 30.40
N VAL A 702 26.05 4.69 30.73
CA VAL A 702 24.68 5.10 30.35
C VAL A 702 24.30 6.46 30.96
N LEU A 703 24.56 6.64 32.27
CA LEU A 703 24.28 7.92 32.95
C LEU A 703 25.15 9.07 32.44
N TRP A 704 26.43 8.78 32.14
CA TRP A 704 27.37 9.74 31.57
C TRP A 704 26.93 10.20 30.17
N ALA A 705 26.56 9.27 29.30
CA ALA A 705 26.08 9.56 27.94
C ALA A 705 24.83 10.46 27.96
N LEU A 706 23.83 10.10 28.77
CA LEU A 706 22.60 10.87 28.94
C LEU A 706 22.88 12.31 29.41
N LYS A 707 23.84 12.51 30.33
CA LYS A 707 24.26 13.85 30.77
C LYS A 707 24.88 14.66 29.62
N HIS A 708 25.88 14.11 28.94
CA HIS A 708 26.66 14.85 27.94
C HIS A 708 25.89 15.12 26.65
N GLY A 709 25.02 14.19 26.22
CA GLY A 709 24.14 14.43 25.08
C GLY A 709 23.10 15.51 25.35
N ALA A 710 22.53 15.56 26.57
CA ALA A 710 21.60 16.62 26.97
C ALA A 710 22.28 17.99 27.11
N GLU A 711 23.55 18.04 27.54
CA GLU A 711 24.34 19.28 27.57
C GLU A 711 24.65 19.83 26.17
N LYS A 712 24.68 18.99 25.13
CA LYS A 712 24.90 19.38 23.73
C LYS A 712 23.61 19.55 22.91
N GLY A 713 22.51 18.88 23.28
CA GLY A 713 21.29 18.78 22.48
C GLY A 713 21.34 17.70 21.38
N GLU A 714 21.94 16.54 21.65
CA GLU A 714 21.99 15.38 20.74
C GLU A 714 20.71 14.52 20.87
N ASP A 715 20.07 14.13 19.75
CA ASP A 715 18.80 13.39 19.73
C ASP A 715 18.93 11.90 20.15
N ASP A 716 20.03 11.23 19.80
CA ASP A 716 20.44 9.95 20.38
C ASP A 716 21.88 10.07 20.93
N PRO A 717 22.09 10.07 22.26
CA PRO A 717 23.39 10.29 22.88
C PRO A 717 24.32 9.08 22.81
N PHE A 718 23.89 7.96 22.20
CA PHE A 718 24.66 6.73 22.10
C PHE A 718 25.25 6.50 20.70
N GLU A 719 24.74 7.17 19.65
CA GLU A 719 25.17 6.95 18.26
C GLU A 719 26.66 7.28 18.02
N THR A 720 27.18 8.29 18.72
CA THR A 720 28.56 8.79 18.53
C THR A 720 29.59 8.18 19.50
N LEU A 721 29.21 7.18 20.30
CA LEU A 721 30.08 6.62 21.34
C LEU A 721 30.97 5.47 20.82
N PRO A 722 32.28 5.45 21.15
CA PRO A 722 33.11 4.27 20.94
C PRO A 722 32.58 3.06 21.72
N GLN A 723 32.84 1.85 21.20
CA GLN A 723 32.50 0.62 21.93
C GLN A 723 33.26 0.55 23.27
N PRO A 724 32.62 0.16 24.38
CA PRO A 724 33.28 0.02 25.67
C PRO A 724 34.27 -1.16 25.66
N PRO A 725 35.40 -1.06 26.39
CA PRO A 725 36.41 -2.11 26.43
C PRO A 725 35.89 -3.39 27.11
N ALA A 726 36.40 -4.53 26.65
CA ALA A 726 36.04 -5.84 27.21
C ALA A 726 36.36 -5.93 28.72
N PRO A 727 35.48 -6.56 29.54
CA PRO A 727 35.71 -6.75 30.96
C PRO A 727 37.07 -7.38 31.28
N GLY A 728 37.79 -6.80 32.24
CA GLY A 728 39.08 -7.31 32.72
C GLY A 728 40.31 -6.57 32.18
N LEU A 729 40.23 -5.91 31.01
CA LEU A 729 41.34 -5.17 30.39
C LEU A 729 42.00 -4.17 31.35
N THR A 730 43.33 -4.13 31.33
CA THR A 730 44.18 -3.24 32.15
C THR A 730 44.60 -1.97 31.40
N SER A 731 44.97 -2.10 30.13
CA SER A 731 45.13 -0.97 29.20
C SER A 731 44.83 -1.39 27.75
N PHE A 732 44.53 -0.41 26.90
CA PHE A 732 44.31 -0.60 25.45
C PHE A 732 44.58 0.72 24.70
N THR A 733 44.72 0.66 23.37
CA THR A 733 44.89 1.86 22.53
C THR A 733 43.63 2.74 22.55
N ALA A 734 43.78 4.02 22.83
CA ALA A 734 42.67 4.97 22.82
C ALA A 734 42.26 5.32 21.39
N VAL A 735 40.96 5.40 21.12
CA VAL A 735 40.41 5.86 19.84
C VAL A 735 40.59 7.38 19.76
N PRO A 736 41.22 7.93 18.69
CA PRO A 736 41.52 9.36 18.60
C PRO A 736 40.30 10.28 18.72
N ASP A 737 39.19 9.89 18.11
CA ASP A 737 37.94 10.67 18.04
C ASP A 737 36.97 10.40 19.21
N ALA A 738 37.43 9.74 20.27
CA ALA A 738 36.62 9.44 21.45
C ALA A 738 36.19 10.74 22.18
N PRO A 739 34.90 10.90 22.54
CA PRO A 739 34.44 12.07 23.29
C PRO A 739 35.20 12.32 24.61
N THR A 740 35.59 13.57 24.85
CA THR A 740 36.29 13.99 26.08
C THR A 740 35.52 13.57 27.33
N GLY A 741 36.16 12.82 28.23
CA GLY A 741 35.54 12.31 29.46
C GLY A 741 34.98 10.89 29.36
N PHE A 742 34.85 10.31 28.16
CA PHE A 742 34.36 8.94 27.95
C PHE A 742 35.21 7.92 28.73
N TYR A 743 36.53 7.95 28.53
CA TYR A 743 37.46 7.04 29.22
C TYR A 743 37.51 7.30 30.73
N GLU A 744 37.45 8.57 31.17
CA GLU A 744 37.39 8.94 32.58
C GLU A 744 36.20 8.30 33.31
N ALA A 745 35.02 8.27 32.67
CA ALA A 745 33.76 7.76 33.21
C ALA A 745 33.79 6.24 33.41
N ILE A 746 34.24 5.47 32.41
CA ILE A 746 34.39 4.01 32.53
C ILE A 746 35.60 3.58 33.37
N GLY A 747 36.24 4.50 34.08
CA GLY A 747 37.28 4.19 35.07
C GLY A 747 38.69 4.01 34.49
N PHE A 748 38.95 4.56 33.31
CA PHE A 748 40.26 4.64 32.67
C PHE A 748 40.79 6.09 32.71
N ARG A 749 42.04 6.29 32.28
CA ARG A 749 42.65 7.59 31.99
C ARG A 749 43.54 7.45 30.77
N VAL A 750 43.48 8.41 29.84
CA VAL A 750 44.34 8.44 28.65
C VAL A 750 45.77 8.88 29.06
N CYS A 751 46.78 8.14 28.63
CA CYS A 751 48.19 8.37 28.90
C CYS A 751 48.99 8.08 27.62
N GLY A 752 49.28 9.13 26.84
CA GLY A 752 49.78 8.96 25.47
C GLY A 752 48.72 8.30 24.57
N PRO A 753 49.07 7.34 23.70
CA PRO A 753 48.13 6.68 22.80
C PRO A 753 47.27 5.59 23.49
N ARG A 754 47.41 5.35 24.80
CA ARG A 754 46.69 4.27 25.51
C ARG A 754 45.78 4.80 26.60
N ALA A 755 44.61 4.18 26.75
CA ALA A 755 43.75 4.28 27.92
C ALA A 755 44.16 3.20 28.94
N VAL A 756 44.44 3.60 30.18
CA VAL A 756 44.85 2.70 31.28
C VAL A 756 43.84 2.76 32.43
N ARG A 757 43.49 1.62 33.01
CA ARG A 757 42.52 1.53 34.12
C ARG A 757 43.08 2.16 35.39
N ARG A 758 42.27 2.96 36.10
CA ARG A 758 42.70 3.78 37.24
C ARG A 758 43.40 2.98 38.36
N ASP A 759 42.93 1.78 38.65
CA ASP A 759 43.53 0.92 39.68
C ASP A 759 44.92 0.36 39.30
N MET A 760 45.19 0.15 38.01
CA MET A 760 46.52 -0.23 37.52
C MET A 760 47.51 0.93 37.62
N LEU A 761 47.08 2.14 37.26
CA LEU A 761 47.89 3.36 37.41
C LEU A 761 48.31 3.60 38.86
N GLU A 762 47.41 3.36 39.83
CA GLU A 762 47.79 3.47 41.25
C GLU A 762 48.71 2.34 41.72
N ARG A 763 48.55 1.10 41.24
CA ARG A 763 49.50 0.01 41.53
C ARG A 763 50.89 0.34 40.99
N LEU A 764 50.98 0.86 39.77
CA LEU A 764 52.25 1.31 39.17
C LEU A 764 52.88 2.44 39.99
N ALA A 765 52.09 3.43 40.42
CA ALA A 765 52.58 4.50 41.28
C ALA A 765 52.99 4.02 42.68
N ASP A 766 52.34 2.97 43.21
CA ASP A 766 52.71 2.32 44.48
C ASP A 766 53.99 1.46 44.34
N LEU A 767 54.32 0.92 43.15
CA LEU A 767 55.60 0.27 42.82
C LEU A 767 56.75 1.26 42.62
N ILE A 768 56.50 2.37 41.91
CA ILE A 768 57.53 3.39 41.60
C ILE A 768 57.95 4.18 42.85
N ARG A 769 57.00 4.47 43.76
CA ARG A 769 57.25 5.36 44.91
C ARG A 769 58.39 4.91 45.83
N PRO A 770 58.52 3.63 46.24
CA PRO A 770 59.68 3.13 46.99
C PRO A 770 61.01 3.33 46.24
N ILE A 771 61.07 3.00 44.95
CA ILE A 771 62.30 3.09 44.15
C ILE A 771 62.84 4.53 44.14
N ILE A 772 61.93 5.52 44.04
CA ILE A 772 62.27 6.95 44.11
C ILE A 772 62.63 7.39 45.53
N SER A 773 61.92 6.95 46.58
CA SER A 773 62.23 7.34 47.97
C SER A 773 63.59 6.83 48.44
N ASP A 774 63.91 5.60 48.06
CA ASP A 774 65.17 4.91 48.37
C ASP A 774 66.34 5.44 47.51
N ARG A 775 66.04 6.34 46.55
CA ARG A 775 66.97 6.98 45.61
C ARG A 775 67.81 6.02 44.74
N ARG A 776 67.36 4.77 44.56
CA ARG A 776 68.16 3.66 43.95
C ARG A 776 68.85 4.05 42.64
N TYR A 777 68.17 4.82 41.77
CA TYR A 777 68.71 5.37 40.53
C TYR A 777 68.84 6.91 40.61
N LYS A 778 69.62 7.40 41.58
CA LYS A 778 69.86 8.83 41.83
C LYS A 778 68.54 9.65 41.99
N GLY A 779 67.49 9.01 42.53
CA GLY A 779 66.14 9.60 42.68
C GLY A 779 65.20 9.47 41.48
N GLY A 780 65.54 8.64 40.49
CA GLY A 780 64.61 8.12 39.48
C GLY A 780 64.40 6.60 39.60
N PHE A 781 63.87 5.99 38.54
CA PHE A 781 63.68 4.54 38.40
C PHE A 781 63.93 4.08 36.96
N VAL A 782 64.18 2.78 36.77
CA VAL A 782 64.28 2.12 35.45
C VAL A 782 63.01 1.28 35.25
N ILE A 783 62.60 1.02 34.00
CA ILE A 783 61.45 0.16 33.69
C ILE A 783 61.81 -1.31 33.95
N ASP A 784 61.10 -1.95 34.88
CA ASP A 784 61.22 -3.39 35.19
C ASP A 784 60.16 -4.19 34.39
N PRO A 785 60.44 -5.42 33.93
CA PRO A 785 59.45 -6.32 33.32
C PRO A 785 58.12 -6.44 34.08
N ASP A 786 58.13 -6.41 35.42
CA ASP A 786 56.92 -6.46 36.24
C ASP A 786 56.00 -5.27 35.98
N MET A 787 56.56 -4.08 35.68
CA MET A 787 55.79 -2.89 35.36
C MET A 787 55.10 -3.01 34.00
N MET A 788 55.78 -3.60 33.01
CA MET A 788 55.21 -3.85 31.67
C MET A 788 54.13 -4.94 31.74
N SER A 789 54.37 -6.01 32.51
CA SER A 789 53.41 -7.09 32.74
C SER A 789 52.14 -6.61 33.45
N LEU A 790 52.26 -5.80 34.51
CA LEU A 790 51.13 -5.18 35.22
C LEU A 790 50.23 -4.33 34.29
N MET A 791 50.84 -3.67 33.30
CA MET A 791 50.20 -2.69 32.44
C MET A 791 49.68 -3.28 31.12
N GLY A 792 50.20 -4.43 30.68
CA GLY A 792 49.81 -5.10 29.45
C GLY A 792 50.25 -4.33 28.19
N CYS A 793 51.50 -3.83 28.18
CA CYS A 793 52.03 -2.97 27.12
C CYS A 793 53.53 -3.23 26.84
N SER A 794 54.02 -2.78 25.67
CA SER A 794 55.45 -2.84 25.32
C SER A 794 56.30 -1.83 26.11
N ALA A 795 57.63 -1.95 26.02
CA ALA A 795 58.57 -0.98 26.63
C ALA A 795 58.41 0.44 26.07
N GLU A 796 58.13 0.58 24.77
CA GLU A 796 57.90 1.86 24.11
C GLU A 796 56.57 2.48 24.57
N GLU A 797 55.51 1.69 24.61
CA GLU A 797 54.20 2.10 25.12
C GLU A 797 54.26 2.48 26.61
N MET A 798 55.04 1.75 27.40
CA MET A 798 55.30 2.06 28.80
C MET A 798 55.96 3.44 28.96
N GLY A 799 56.94 3.77 28.10
CA GLY A 799 57.52 5.10 28.04
C GLY A 799 56.51 6.20 27.67
N ALA A 800 55.58 5.93 26.76
CA ALA A 800 54.50 6.85 26.41
C ALA A 800 53.53 7.06 27.59
N ILE A 801 53.17 5.99 28.31
CA ILE A 801 52.32 6.06 29.51
C ILE A 801 53.01 6.86 30.63
N LEU A 802 54.28 6.57 30.93
CA LEU A 802 55.05 7.31 31.94
C LEU A 802 55.19 8.80 31.59
N SER A 803 55.37 9.12 30.31
CA SER A 803 55.34 10.51 29.82
C SER A 803 53.98 11.18 30.06
N GLY A 804 52.87 10.48 29.77
CA GLY A 804 51.51 10.94 30.05
C GLY A 804 51.17 11.11 31.53
N LEU A 805 51.89 10.43 32.43
CA LEU A 805 51.81 10.58 33.88
C LEU A 805 52.72 11.69 34.46
N GLY A 806 53.50 12.38 33.61
CA GLY A 806 54.37 13.48 34.03
C GLY A 806 55.77 13.06 34.48
N TYR A 807 56.23 11.87 34.10
CA TYR A 807 57.64 11.48 34.22
C TYR A 807 58.44 11.87 32.96
N ARG A 808 59.74 12.10 33.11
CA ARG A 808 60.67 12.34 31.99
C ARG A 808 61.71 11.24 31.92
N LYS A 809 61.96 10.77 30.70
CA LYS A 809 63.11 9.97 30.28
C LYS A 809 64.39 10.80 30.33
N GLY A 810 65.50 10.20 30.74
CA GLY A 810 66.85 10.73 30.58
C GLY A 810 67.90 9.62 30.73
N THR A 811 69.04 9.75 30.07
CA THR A 811 70.16 8.82 30.22
C THR A 811 71.03 9.26 31.39
N GLU A 812 71.42 8.33 32.27
CA GLU A 812 72.48 8.57 33.25
C GLU A 812 73.49 7.43 33.26
N THR A 813 74.75 7.79 33.48
CA THR A 813 75.85 6.84 33.71
C THR A 813 75.85 6.35 35.15
N PHE A 814 76.04 5.04 35.31
CA PHE A 814 76.19 4.36 36.59
C PHE A 814 77.48 3.54 36.64
N SER A 815 78.12 3.48 37.80
CA SER A 815 79.23 2.55 38.01
C SER A 815 78.72 1.11 38.16
N ALA A 816 79.60 0.13 37.94
CA ALA A 816 79.31 -1.29 38.14
C ALA A 816 78.71 -1.56 39.54
N GLU A 817 79.24 -0.92 40.58
CA GLU A 817 78.76 -1.06 41.95
C GLU A 817 77.37 -0.45 42.15
N GLU A 818 77.06 0.70 41.55
CA GLU A 818 75.73 1.31 41.62
C GLU A 818 74.68 0.38 40.99
N VAL A 819 74.96 -0.20 39.83
CA VAL A 819 74.05 -1.14 39.15
C VAL A 819 73.89 -2.43 39.95
N ALA A 820 74.99 -3.03 40.42
CA ALA A 820 74.96 -4.27 41.21
C ALA A 820 74.35 -4.09 42.61
N ASN A 821 74.35 -2.88 43.17
CA ASN A 821 73.66 -2.57 44.42
C ASN A 821 72.16 -2.33 44.17
N ALA A 822 71.80 -1.58 43.11
CA ALA A 822 70.40 -1.38 42.73
C ALA A 822 69.70 -2.71 42.39
N ALA A 823 70.39 -3.63 41.72
CA ALA A 823 69.90 -4.98 41.44
C ALA A 823 69.63 -5.79 42.72
N ARG A 824 70.60 -5.85 43.66
CA ARG A 824 70.41 -6.53 44.96
C ARG A 824 69.27 -5.94 45.79
N ILE A 825 69.09 -4.62 45.76
CA ILE A 825 67.98 -3.95 46.47
C ILE A 825 66.63 -4.24 45.77
N ALA A 826 66.60 -4.42 44.45
CA ALA A 826 65.41 -4.86 43.73
C ALA A 826 65.05 -6.32 44.06
N GLU A 827 66.02 -7.23 44.02
CA GLU A 827 65.85 -8.65 44.32
C GLU A 827 65.41 -8.89 45.77
N ALA A 828 66.07 -8.23 46.74
CA ALA A 828 65.66 -8.24 48.15
C ALA A 828 64.26 -7.63 48.40
N ALA A 829 63.75 -6.80 47.48
CA ALA A 829 62.39 -6.28 47.52
C ALA A 829 61.35 -7.20 46.85
N LYS A 830 61.77 -8.14 45.98
CA LYS A 830 60.90 -9.18 45.40
C LYS A 830 60.78 -10.43 46.30
N ALA A 831 61.66 -10.59 47.30
CA ALA A 831 61.57 -11.66 48.29
C ALA A 831 60.25 -11.62 49.11
N PRO A 832 59.54 -12.75 49.28
CA PRO A 832 58.27 -12.78 49.99
C PRO A 832 58.46 -12.53 51.49
N LYS A 833 57.85 -11.44 52.00
CA LYS A 833 57.85 -11.12 53.44
C LYS A 833 57.03 -12.16 54.20
N SER A 834 57.69 -13.04 54.94
CA SER A 834 57.06 -14.06 55.76
C SER A 834 56.20 -13.43 56.86
N ILE A 835 54.89 -13.63 56.80
CA ILE A 835 53.97 -13.22 57.87
C ILE A 835 54.03 -14.29 58.96
N ALA A 836 54.59 -13.93 60.12
CA ALA A 836 54.61 -14.80 61.30
C ALA A 836 53.17 -15.01 61.85
N PRO A 837 52.86 -16.19 62.42
CA PRO A 837 51.47 -16.57 62.68
C PRO A 837 50.90 -15.99 63.98
N THR A 838 49.63 -15.60 63.95
CA THR A 838 48.77 -15.51 65.14
C THR A 838 47.71 -16.63 65.11
N LYS A 839 47.42 -17.22 66.28
CA LYS A 839 46.55 -18.39 66.43
C LYS A 839 45.05 -18.03 66.46
N PRO A 840 44.14 -19.00 66.23
CA PRO A 840 42.84 -18.73 65.60
C PRO A 840 41.70 -18.45 66.59
N HIS A 841 40.59 -17.94 66.02
CA HIS A 841 39.26 -18.12 66.59
C HIS A 841 38.29 -18.56 65.48
N ALA A 842 37.43 -19.53 65.77
CA ALA A 842 36.52 -20.19 64.83
C ALA A 842 35.50 -21.05 65.60
N PRO A 843 34.38 -21.50 65.01
CA PRO A 843 33.76 -21.07 63.74
C PRO A 843 32.28 -20.62 63.91
N ALA A 844 31.66 -20.17 62.83
CA ALA A 844 30.21 -20.26 62.61
C ALA A 844 29.98 -20.88 61.22
N ALA A 845 28.94 -21.72 61.07
CA ALA A 845 28.86 -22.69 59.98
C ALA A 845 28.07 -22.23 58.73
N SER A 846 28.25 -22.99 57.64
CA SER A 846 27.65 -22.84 56.30
C SER A 846 26.12 -23.06 56.28
N PRO A 847 25.44 -22.84 55.13
CA PRO A 847 25.31 -23.95 54.18
C PRO A 847 25.34 -23.58 52.67
N GLN A 848 25.96 -24.45 51.85
CA GLN A 848 25.38 -24.88 50.57
C GLN A 848 24.43 -26.06 50.86
N PRO A 849 23.43 -26.34 50.01
CA PRO A 849 23.54 -27.46 49.05
C PRO A 849 22.64 -27.22 47.80
N PRO A 850 22.18 -28.21 46.99
CA PRO A 850 22.61 -29.61 46.82
C PRO A 850 22.92 -30.02 45.36
N GLU A 851 23.37 -31.26 45.16
CA GLU A 851 23.09 -32.02 43.93
C GLU A 851 22.89 -33.53 44.25
N ALA A 852 21.94 -34.15 43.53
CA ALA A 852 21.73 -35.59 43.27
C ALA A 852 21.61 -36.66 44.40
N THR A 853 20.36 -37.16 44.54
CA THR A 853 19.91 -38.58 44.39
C THR A 853 19.75 -39.61 45.55
N THR A 854 18.62 -40.34 45.40
CA THR A 854 18.28 -41.75 45.76
C THR A 854 17.82 -42.18 47.17
N GLU A 855 16.49 -42.38 47.26
CA GLU A 855 15.76 -43.60 47.71
C GLU A 855 15.12 -43.78 49.11
N ALA A 856 14.01 -44.56 49.06
CA ALA A 856 13.36 -45.36 50.11
C ALA A 856 12.40 -44.73 51.17
N ALA A 857 11.14 -44.53 50.72
CA ALA A 857 9.94 -45.25 51.22
C ALA A 857 9.15 -44.83 52.49
N THR A 858 7.81 -44.79 52.32
CA THR A 858 6.70 -44.92 53.30
C THR A 858 6.53 -43.87 54.41
N ALA A 859 5.32 -43.50 54.85
CA ALA A 859 3.97 -43.54 54.24
C ALA A 859 3.03 -42.66 55.11
N ASP A 860 2.04 -41.96 54.53
CA ASP A 860 0.62 -42.40 54.55
C ASP A 860 -0.27 -41.48 53.69
N THR A 861 -1.53 -41.89 53.51
CA THR A 861 -2.60 -41.34 52.66
C THR A 861 -3.74 -40.76 53.56
N PRO A 862 -4.94 -40.28 53.10
CA PRO A 862 -5.68 -40.58 51.86
C PRO A 862 -6.41 -39.42 51.12
N ASP A 863 -6.86 -39.74 49.88
CA ASP A 863 -8.11 -39.35 49.17
C ASP A 863 -8.51 -37.86 49.01
N THR A 864 -9.11 -37.38 47.90
CA THR A 864 -9.57 -37.92 46.57
C THR A 864 -9.64 -36.73 45.57
N THR A 865 -9.89 -36.80 44.25
CA THR A 865 -10.34 -37.80 43.24
C THR A 865 -9.63 -37.46 41.89
N ASP A 866 -9.44 -38.34 40.91
CA ASP A 866 -10.36 -38.79 39.83
C ASP A 866 -10.98 -37.64 38.99
N THR A 867 -10.98 -37.61 37.65
CA THR A 867 -10.88 -38.68 36.61
C THR A 867 -9.87 -38.39 35.49
N GLY A 868 -9.43 -39.43 34.76
CA GLY A 868 -8.68 -39.30 33.49
C GLY A 868 -9.24 -40.13 32.33
N THR A 869 -8.71 -39.89 31.13
CA THR A 869 -8.92 -40.71 29.90
C THR A 869 -7.64 -40.71 29.06
N ALA A 870 -7.45 -41.73 28.21
CA ALA A 870 -6.18 -42.01 27.54
C ALA A 870 -6.35 -42.41 26.06
N GLU A 871 -5.20 -42.45 25.37
CA GLU A 871 -4.91 -43.10 24.08
C GLU A 871 -5.74 -42.72 22.82
N THR A 872 -5.05 -42.21 21.81
CA THR A 872 -4.92 -42.94 20.54
C THR A 872 -3.65 -42.48 19.79
N ALA A 873 -3.02 -43.39 19.04
CA ALA A 873 -1.80 -43.10 18.27
C ALA A 873 -1.90 -43.66 16.84
N ILE A 874 -1.45 -42.86 15.86
CA ILE A 874 -1.32 -43.23 14.43
C ILE A 874 -0.06 -42.48 13.94
N ALA A 875 1.13 -43.10 13.99
CA ALA A 875 1.69 -43.95 12.92
C ALA A 875 2.18 -43.14 11.70
N GLU A 876 3.46 -42.79 11.69
CA GLU A 876 4.19 -42.29 10.53
C GLU A 876 4.68 -43.45 9.64
N VAL A 877 4.83 -43.21 8.33
CA VAL A 877 5.48 -44.14 7.40
C VAL A 877 6.54 -43.41 6.55
N GLU A 878 7.75 -43.93 6.66
CA GLU A 878 9.00 -43.65 5.96
C GLU A 878 8.90 -43.36 4.44
N VAL A 879 9.56 -42.29 3.97
CA VAL A 879 10.11 -42.18 2.60
C VAL A 879 11.48 -41.48 2.61
N THR A 880 12.43 -42.12 1.93
CA THR A 880 13.85 -41.77 1.68
C THR A 880 14.25 -40.30 1.54
N ALA A 881 15.42 -39.94 2.08
CA ALA A 881 16.21 -38.77 1.67
C ALA A 881 17.30 -39.15 0.66
N ALA A 882 17.61 -38.23 -0.28
CA ALA A 882 18.68 -38.40 -1.28
C ALA A 882 19.44 -37.08 -1.53
N GLU A 883 20.68 -37.20 -2.02
CA GLU A 883 21.64 -36.11 -2.26
C GLU A 883 21.25 -35.22 -3.48
N PRO A 884 21.81 -33.99 -3.63
CA PRO A 884 23.03 -33.90 -4.46
C PRO A 884 24.03 -32.73 -4.20
N ALA A 885 25.33 -33.07 -4.27
CA ALA A 885 26.40 -32.43 -5.07
C ALA A 885 26.91 -30.98 -4.85
N LYS A 886 28.25 -30.84 -4.95
CA LYS A 886 29.06 -29.61 -5.13
C LYS A 886 29.66 -29.53 -6.55
N VAL A 887 30.09 -28.33 -7.00
CA VAL A 887 31.37 -27.97 -7.69
C VAL A 887 31.53 -26.43 -7.53
N GLU A 888 32.53 -25.85 -6.83
CA GLU A 888 33.95 -25.56 -7.17
C GLU A 888 34.18 -24.34 -8.10
N PRO A 889 35.33 -23.59 -8.07
CA PRO A 889 36.66 -24.11 -8.48
C PRO A 889 37.95 -23.61 -7.73
N ALA A 890 39.06 -24.37 -7.88
CA ALA A 890 40.52 -24.02 -7.78
C ALA A 890 41.12 -23.56 -6.41
N GLN A 891 42.27 -24.06 -5.88
CA GLN A 891 43.64 -24.41 -6.39
C GLN A 891 44.62 -23.22 -6.53
N VAL A 892 45.93 -23.25 -6.20
CA VAL A 892 46.97 -24.25 -5.75
C VAL A 892 48.12 -23.48 -5.00
N ASP A 893 49.15 -24.00 -4.32
CA ASP A 893 49.62 -25.31 -3.77
C ASP A 893 50.77 -25.06 -2.73
N ALA A 894 51.09 -26.01 -1.82
CA ALA A 894 52.41 -26.18 -1.16
C ALA A 894 52.52 -27.49 -0.32
N PRO A 895 53.57 -28.32 -0.43
CA PRO A 895 53.70 -29.62 0.26
C PRO A 895 54.64 -29.67 1.49
N VAL A 896 54.69 -30.82 2.17
CA VAL A 896 55.50 -31.13 3.37
C VAL A 896 56.37 -32.37 3.17
N THR A 897 57.64 -32.35 3.62
CA THR A 897 58.49 -33.56 3.79
C THR A 897 59.49 -33.44 4.97
N THR A 898 59.90 -34.61 5.48
CA THR A 898 61.03 -34.90 6.40
C THR A 898 61.83 -36.08 5.78
N PRO A 899 62.88 -36.73 6.36
CA PRO A 899 63.57 -36.56 7.66
C PRO A 899 65.14 -36.71 7.67
N ALA A 900 65.75 -36.49 8.85
CA ALA A 900 66.88 -37.22 9.51
C ALA A 900 68.34 -37.34 8.95
N ASP A 901 69.25 -37.60 9.94
CA ASP A 901 70.62 -38.21 9.92
C ASP A 901 71.87 -37.39 9.48
N THR A 902 73.07 -37.48 10.11
CA THR A 902 73.54 -38.16 11.36
C THR A 902 74.72 -37.36 12.03
N ALA A 903 75.20 -37.74 13.22
CA ALA A 903 76.26 -37.06 14.04
C ALA A 903 77.72 -37.55 13.76
N PRO A 904 78.80 -37.02 14.43
CA PRO A 904 79.20 -37.52 15.79
C PRO A 904 80.03 -36.58 16.73
N ALA A 905 80.12 -36.97 18.04
CA ALA A 905 81.18 -36.70 19.05
C ALA A 905 81.56 -35.23 19.44
N THR A 906 82.03 -34.89 20.67
CA THR A 906 82.85 -35.64 21.66
C THR A 906 82.43 -35.34 23.13
N GLU A 907 83.11 -35.95 24.12
CA GLU A 907 82.74 -36.00 25.56
C GLU A 907 83.66 -35.15 26.49
N THR A 908 83.31 -35.05 27.79
CA THR A 908 84.20 -34.82 28.99
C THR A 908 84.93 -33.45 29.14
N ASP A 909 85.21 -32.90 30.35
CA ASP A 909 84.74 -33.17 31.73
C ASP A 909 84.91 -31.90 32.63
N THR A 910 84.67 -32.02 33.95
CA THR A 910 84.75 -31.02 35.02
C THR A 910 85.95 -30.05 35.03
N THR A 911 85.70 -28.78 35.43
CA THR A 911 86.53 -28.06 36.44
C THR A 911 85.83 -26.81 37.00
N GLU A 912 86.10 -26.45 38.27
CA GLU A 912 85.91 -25.08 38.76
C GLU A 912 87.01 -24.17 38.19
N PRO A 913 86.78 -22.84 38.09
CA PRO A 913 87.66 -22.00 38.91
C PRO A 913 86.99 -20.79 39.58
N GLN A 914 87.75 -20.29 40.55
CA GLN A 914 87.48 -19.13 41.39
C GLN A 914 87.55 -17.78 40.63
N THR A 915 86.99 -16.77 41.29
CA THR A 915 87.12 -15.32 41.06
C THR A 915 88.37 -14.81 40.34
N GLU A 916 88.16 -13.90 39.39
CA GLU A 916 88.95 -12.67 39.30
C GLU A 916 88.03 -11.49 38.90
N ALA A 917 88.46 -10.24 39.18
CA ALA A 917 87.58 -9.07 39.14
C ALA A 917 87.96 -8.09 38.02
N GLU A 918 87.29 -8.18 36.87
CA GLU A 918 87.40 -7.15 35.82
C GLU A 918 86.60 -5.89 36.18
N ALA A 919 87.22 -4.73 36.01
CA ALA A 919 86.59 -3.43 36.21
C ALA A 919 85.64 -3.10 35.04
N SER A 920 84.39 -3.54 35.13
CA SER A 920 83.39 -3.32 34.09
C SER A 920 83.09 -1.83 33.85
N ALA A 921 82.94 -1.49 32.57
CA ALA A 921 82.76 -0.11 32.11
C ALA A 921 81.49 0.55 32.66
N PRO A 922 81.48 1.89 32.85
CA PRO A 922 80.29 2.61 33.30
C PRO A 922 79.12 2.36 32.34
N THR A 923 77.99 1.92 32.89
CA THR A 923 76.81 1.55 32.11
C THR A 923 75.87 2.74 32.00
N GLU A 924 75.47 3.09 30.78
CA GLU A 924 74.38 4.06 30.56
C GLU A 924 73.02 3.38 30.76
N LEU A 925 72.20 3.91 31.67
CA LEU A 925 70.86 3.44 31.93
C LEU A 925 69.82 4.51 31.64
N GLU A 926 68.66 4.07 31.15
CA GLU A 926 67.49 4.91 30.94
C GLU A 926 66.74 5.11 32.26
N VAL A 927 66.83 6.32 32.82
CA VAL A 927 66.24 6.69 34.10
C VAL A 927 65.04 7.61 33.90
N TRP A 928 63.91 7.21 34.49
CA TRP A 928 62.67 7.97 34.52
C TRP A 928 62.56 8.76 35.83
N ARG A 929 62.21 10.05 35.73
CA ARG A 929 62.11 10.96 36.89
C ARG A 929 60.83 11.79 36.88
N PRO A 930 60.20 12.04 38.05
CA PRO A 930 59.00 12.87 38.14
C PRO A 930 59.34 14.34 37.82
N GLN A 931 58.56 14.97 36.95
CA GLN A 931 58.79 16.35 36.53
C GLN A 931 58.57 17.33 37.69
N ARG A 932 59.65 17.86 38.28
CA ARG A 932 59.58 18.94 39.29
C ARG A 932 58.88 20.16 38.69
N ARG A 933 57.69 20.48 39.20
CA ARG A 933 56.92 21.67 38.83
C ARG A 933 57.55 22.89 39.51
N HIS A 934 58.35 23.65 38.76
CA HIS A 934 58.97 24.88 39.28
C HIS A 934 57.89 25.91 39.67
N GLN A 935 58.10 26.59 40.80
CA GLN A 935 57.29 27.74 41.23
C GLN A 935 58.09 29.04 41.00
N GLY A 936 57.41 30.08 40.51
CA GLY A 936 57.99 31.39 40.19
C GLY A 936 58.74 31.47 38.84
N ALA A 937 58.77 32.61 38.13
CA ALA A 937 58.03 33.86 38.35
C ALA A 937 57.98 34.76 37.08
N HIS A 938 57.00 35.66 37.03
CA HIS A 938 56.94 36.96 36.32
C HIS A 938 57.37 37.15 34.82
N THR A 939 56.34 37.34 33.98
CA THR A 939 56.12 38.47 33.03
C THR A 939 56.98 38.76 31.77
N ALA A 940 56.25 38.88 30.65
CA ALA A 940 56.22 40.01 29.67
C ALA A 940 56.97 39.96 28.30
N ARG A 941 56.13 40.04 27.24
CA ARG A 941 56.26 40.78 25.95
C ARG A 941 57.29 40.34 24.88
N GLY A 942 56.90 40.60 23.61
CA GLY A 942 57.63 40.30 22.36
C GLY A 942 56.87 39.25 21.53
N ARG A 943 56.07 39.51 20.49
CA ARG A 943 55.83 40.65 19.56
C ARG A 943 56.55 40.54 18.20
N ASP A 944 55.73 40.55 17.14
CA ASP A 944 55.98 40.80 15.71
C ASP A 944 56.67 39.74 14.81
N ASN A 945 56.04 39.53 13.65
CA ASN A 945 56.59 39.04 12.36
C ASN A 945 57.05 37.55 12.25
N GLN A 946 56.99 36.91 11.08
CA GLN A 946 57.19 37.47 9.72
C GLN A 946 56.33 36.86 8.59
N LYS A 947 56.43 37.49 7.40
CA LYS A 947 55.65 37.30 6.16
C LYS A 947 56.22 36.18 5.26
N GLU A 948 55.46 35.82 4.21
CA GLU A 948 55.92 35.37 2.86
C GLU A 948 56.89 34.16 2.77
N GLY A 949 56.58 33.00 2.16
CA GLY A 949 55.52 32.60 1.20
C GLY A 949 56.00 32.65 -0.26
N GLN A 950 55.62 31.68 -1.13
CA GLN A 950 55.63 31.86 -2.61
C GLN A 950 54.93 30.74 -3.42
N ARG A 951 54.30 31.15 -4.54
CA ARG A 951 53.97 30.41 -5.81
C ARG A 951 53.11 29.12 -5.71
N GLY A 952 52.00 28.94 -6.44
CA GLY A 952 51.20 29.83 -7.30
C GLY A 952 51.10 29.41 -8.79
N ASN A 953 49.94 29.66 -9.42
CA ASN A 953 49.76 29.56 -10.88
C ASN A 953 48.78 30.65 -11.41
N ARG A 954 48.81 30.93 -12.72
CA ARG A 954 47.95 31.86 -13.48
C ARG A 954 46.87 31.02 -14.23
N GLY A 955 45.80 31.56 -14.83
CA GLY A 955 45.25 32.91 -15.08
C GLY A 955 43.86 32.72 -15.75
N LYS A 956 43.10 33.71 -16.25
CA LYS A 956 43.28 35.15 -16.48
C LYS A 956 41.96 35.88 -16.18
N HIS A 957 42.04 37.17 -15.87
CA HIS A 957 40.94 38.14 -16.06
C HIS A 957 41.19 38.96 -17.33
N ASP A 958 40.13 39.59 -17.84
CA ASP A 958 40.22 40.84 -18.60
C ASP A 958 39.44 41.98 -17.91
N ALA A 959 39.79 43.22 -18.26
CA ALA A 959 39.44 44.49 -17.60
C ALA A 959 39.54 45.62 -18.69
N PRO A 960 39.80 46.94 -18.45
CA PRO A 960 39.93 47.71 -17.21
C PRO A 960 39.32 49.16 -17.18
N ARG A 961 39.29 49.74 -15.97
CA ARG A 961 39.56 51.15 -15.56
C ARG A 961 39.15 52.36 -16.45
N GLY A 962 38.48 53.34 -15.82
CA GLY A 962 38.47 54.76 -16.22
C GLY A 962 38.07 55.74 -15.09
N LYS A 963 38.77 56.87 -14.96
CA LYS A 963 38.52 58.07 -14.12
C LYS A 963 39.26 59.27 -14.78
N PRO A 964 39.00 60.57 -14.48
CA PRO A 964 38.10 61.17 -13.46
C PRO A 964 37.19 62.33 -13.98
N ALA A 965 36.55 63.05 -13.03
CA ALA A 965 36.29 64.52 -13.02
C ALA A 965 34.82 65.05 -13.05
N HIS A 966 34.60 66.04 -12.15
CA HIS A 966 33.60 67.12 -12.05
C HIS A 966 32.05 66.93 -12.11
N LYS A 967 31.41 67.48 -11.06
CA LYS A 967 30.16 68.29 -11.00
C LYS A 967 28.77 67.67 -11.25
N SER A 968 28.05 67.56 -10.13
CA SER A 968 26.70 68.11 -9.86
C SER A 968 25.43 67.24 -10.06
N ALA A 969 24.39 67.63 -9.31
CA ALA A 969 22.95 67.31 -9.41
C ALA A 969 22.37 65.93 -8.95
N LYS A 970 21.50 66.03 -7.92
CA LYS A 970 20.33 65.20 -7.49
C LYS A 970 19.97 63.92 -8.29
N GLY A 971 19.87 62.76 -7.61
CA GLY A 971 19.18 61.55 -8.12
C GLY A 971 18.82 60.54 -7.01
N LYS A 972 17.57 60.04 -6.98
CA LYS A 972 16.94 59.23 -5.90
C LYS A 972 17.34 57.74 -5.84
N ARG A 973 17.16 57.16 -4.63
CA ARG A 973 16.78 55.77 -4.23
C ARG A 973 17.88 54.68 -4.00
N HIS A 974 17.68 53.98 -2.86
CA HIS A 974 17.89 52.55 -2.51
C HIS A 974 18.97 51.69 -3.24
N ASN A 975 19.71 50.78 -2.61
CA ASN A 975 19.71 50.19 -1.25
C ASN A 975 21.01 49.34 -1.05
N ASN A 976 21.37 48.65 0.05
CA ASN A 976 21.02 48.61 1.49
C ASN A 976 21.99 47.61 2.17
N ASP A 977 22.53 47.85 3.37
CA ASP A 977 23.11 46.75 4.18
C ASP A 977 23.27 47.04 5.70
N ARG A 978 23.14 45.99 6.54
CA ARG A 978 23.58 45.84 7.96
C ARG A 978 22.94 46.79 9.04
N ASN A 979 22.79 46.43 10.32
CA ASN A 979 23.18 45.22 11.08
C ASN A 979 22.32 44.95 12.36
N THR A 980 22.41 43.72 12.90
CA THR A 980 22.19 43.29 14.32
C THR A 980 20.80 43.41 15.02
N PRO A 981 20.49 42.62 16.09
CA PRO A 981 19.10 42.33 16.49
C PRO A 981 18.71 42.43 18.01
N LYS A 982 17.39 42.58 18.26
CA LYS A 982 16.63 42.30 19.52
C LYS A 982 16.90 43.23 20.75
N PRO A 983 16.01 43.30 21.77
CA PRO A 983 14.86 42.43 22.10
C PRO A 983 13.46 43.09 22.27
N ARG A 984 12.45 42.21 22.41
CA ARG A 984 11.07 42.36 22.96
C ARG A 984 10.44 43.75 23.13
N THR A 985 9.29 43.94 22.47
CA THR A 985 8.07 44.58 23.06
C THR A 985 6.82 43.92 22.45
N GLU A 986 5.72 43.91 23.19
CA GLU A 986 4.43 43.33 22.78
C GLU A 986 3.64 44.30 21.90
N ARG A 987 2.93 43.82 20.87
CA ARG A 987 1.90 44.62 20.18
C ARG A 987 0.66 43.81 19.81
N LYS A 988 -0.47 44.37 20.26
CA LYS A 988 -1.87 43.99 20.02
C LYS A 988 -2.18 43.82 18.53
N ASP A 989 -3.19 43.00 18.27
CA ASP A 989 -3.78 42.77 16.95
C ASP A 989 -4.32 44.06 16.30
N LYS A 990 -4.41 44.02 14.96
CA LYS A 990 -5.15 45.01 14.17
C LYS A 990 -6.61 44.54 13.99
N PRO A 991 -7.58 45.48 13.89
CA PRO A 991 -8.96 45.12 13.57
C PRO A 991 -9.06 44.49 12.17
N ILE A 992 -10.05 43.62 12.01
CA ILE A 992 -10.39 42.96 10.74
C ILE A 992 -11.16 43.93 9.84
N ASP A 993 -10.95 43.80 8.52
CA ASP A 993 -11.61 44.57 7.47
C ASP A 993 -13.13 44.30 7.43
N PRO A 994 -14.01 45.33 7.54
CA PRO A 994 -15.46 45.16 7.55
C PRO A 994 -16.04 44.46 6.32
N ASP A 995 -15.44 44.67 5.14
CA ASP A 995 -15.96 44.14 3.87
C ASP A 995 -15.41 42.73 3.52
N SER A 996 -14.78 42.07 4.50
CA SER A 996 -14.31 40.68 4.34
C SER A 996 -15.48 39.67 4.38
N PRO A 997 -15.58 38.71 3.43
CA PRO A 997 -16.63 37.70 3.46
C PRO A 997 -16.58 36.75 4.68
N PHE A 998 -15.50 36.77 5.46
CA PHE A 998 -15.43 36.06 6.75
C PHE A 998 -16.18 36.77 7.89
N ALA A 999 -16.47 38.08 7.79
CA ALA A 999 -17.21 38.81 8.81
C ALA A 999 -18.67 38.36 8.90
N ALA A 1000 -19.34 38.17 7.75
CA ALA A 1000 -20.71 37.67 7.67
C ALA A 1000 -20.87 36.27 8.29
N LEU A 1001 -19.84 35.42 8.18
CA LEU A 1001 -19.83 34.05 8.72
C LEU A 1001 -19.68 33.99 10.25
N MET A 1002 -19.16 35.04 10.88
CA MET A 1002 -19.11 35.17 12.35
C MET A 1002 -20.47 35.59 12.94
N ALA A 1003 -21.24 36.41 12.22
CA ALA A 1003 -22.54 36.91 12.68
C ALA A 1003 -23.61 35.81 12.80
N LEU A 1004 -23.47 34.71 12.06
CA LEU A 1004 -24.40 33.56 12.07
C LEU A 1004 -24.13 32.54 13.19
N LYS A 1005 -23.09 32.71 14.01
CA LYS A 1005 -22.70 31.76 15.07
C LYS A 1005 -23.18 32.10 16.49
N THR A 1006 -23.96 33.17 16.66
CA THR A 1006 -24.32 33.71 17.99
C THR A 1006 -25.82 33.65 18.34
N GLN A 1007 -26.65 32.99 17.53
CA GLN A 1007 -28.06 32.74 17.87
C GLN A 1007 -28.23 31.40 18.63
N PRO A 1008 -28.87 31.40 19.81
CA PRO A 1008 -29.24 30.17 20.52
C PRO A 1008 -30.50 29.52 19.91
N PRO A 1009 -30.70 28.19 20.10
CA PRO A 1009 -31.83 27.47 19.53
C PRO A 1009 -33.14 27.67 20.30
N GLY A 1010 -34.27 27.68 19.60
CA GLY A 1010 -35.58 27.35 20.20
C GLY A 1010 -36.78 28.17 19.76
N LYS A 1011 -37.46 27.73 18.69
CA LYS A 1011 -38.88 27.31 18.76
C LYS A 1011 -39.27 26.48 17.54
#